data_AF-A0A9X9FUK7-F1
#
_entry.id   AF-A0A9X9FUK7-F1
#
_cell.length_a   1.000
_cell.length_b   1.000
_cell.length_c   1.000
_cell.angle_alpha   90.00
_cell.angle_beta   90.00
_cell.angle_gamma   90.00
#
_symmetry.space_group_name_H-M   'P 1'
#
loop_
_entity.id
_entity.type
_entity.pdbx_description
1 polymer ?
#
loop_
_entity_poly.entity_id
_entity_poly.type
_entity_poly.pdbx_seq_one_letter_code
_entity_poly.pdbx_strand_id
1 'polypeptide(L)'
;MKTFSLTDNSGWGQVSRPLLEAAKIIAPGTVEKLQVRFGEDYIQVRAGLVANFQGERLPTSLAEARTQIRRLEHNKAFDPIPPDDPVRPANQRSAQALEQLKLSAETFYTHAPQALAYKHLAVEVAETLPNVRAQAKQWAESVIFNLTGKHVDADTLYLNRFNGSQSASTATGWEHKGEEPTASLRLPDALLKNFSENDWVPGNLDSQAGLYIDGPGKSETGGYGAHNQFPLAPSVLMHTSWKTDFQSVMTQKIDDFWNTHSNDYQTAIKGEFAYQARKQLKTAAARQPAEQALQAPEHRFTREDYRLVMGAASNLPLDENAPINVEQLKAEAPVKGAVQAHAFNIKGFLSNDIVRFSAADGGRQVLYIPGSEPAFLRFDSLEKLDQWVIDQTKDPKKRESLMTHFPLIARQDHEPGTIEKLAKVFMPVLWFTNVGSKTEGLDSTFEKLANGKLTDPTFNGDGSHLKGDVFSAMTSASKERMTSDADVMIKSNSEVTRDTWLNDITVAAGLLAKLAPIAAPVAVAAVATGLTELALGAEKQASGDTLAERNDGASKAFDGLLNTLFSVGASGSAEDPFIPPGEKPLTPTPDESPWIERPRALPGSNRLQPSQAGNITQYGVPNGEQLIERAVRNAKGIYQVKDATTGLDQWFIRYTDETGIRQVFEIKGDFKRSNDYVQIIDPGTGKPVMTVHANGEGDWVRMKTDGGAKWPWQREPSPNPSNDLKVEPKLSDGFEILGDPKTSGADKFDEIFKYNSNTAYQQSVNNLEEAGVLKRKLTVSWTVEENNFEVFPDERAQPNEYGSTDYSPNFIKDLNRDRYTVRIKQPEGHTTFELDATGTADGETLRRRLQQFEEAIPDANMRSRISEVAHQGSVAPASVELKMNQLQEHVGFKGKDTHYIVTYDPTTKEAQVTVGAQMTLLDLDKDAAPIPNTAAATGRTFHIRESNDLEEAANPYAIDKSAPFTLRTSIITDQN
;
A
#
# COMPACT_ATOMS: atom_id res chain seq x y z
N MET A 1 -10.80 -8.62 -10.72
CA MET A 1 -9.40 -9.08 -10.95
C MET A 1 -8.79 -9.37 -9.58
N LYS A 2 -8.35 -10.60 -9.32
CA LYS A 2 -7.69 -11.00 -8.08
C LYS A 2 -6.19 -11.19 -8.33
N THR A 3 -5.36 -10.82 -7.37
CA THR A 3 -3.91 -11.01 -7.42
C THR A 3 -3.50 -11.91 -6.26
N PHE A 4 -2.93 -13.07 -6.56
CA PHE A 4 -2.32 -13.95 -5.57
C PHE A 4 -0.82 -13.68 -5.56
N SER A 5 -0.28 -13.46 -4.37
CA SER A 5 1.11 -13.09 -4.13
C SER A 5 1.56 -13.68 -2.80
N LEU A 6 2.84 -14.02 -2.67
CA LEU A 6 3.42 -14.33 -1.35
C LEU A 6 3.43 -13.12 -0.41
N THR A 7 3.19 -11.92 -0.92
CA THR A 7 3.05 -10.67 -0.16
C THR A 7 1.59 -10.27 0.09
N ASP A 8 0.62 -11.13 -0.27
CA ASP A 8 -0.80 -10.87 -0.02
C ASP A 8 -1.10 -11.07 1.47
N ASN A 9 -1.47 -9.99 2.16
CA ASN A 9 -1.79 -9.98 3.58
C ASN A 9 -3.27 -10.28 3.87
N SER A 10 -4.10 -10.48 2.84
CA SER A 10 -5.46 -10.98 3.00
C SER A 10 -5.47 -12.47 3.37
N GLY A 11 -6.63 -13.04 3.69
CA GLY A 11 -6.77 -14.49 3.87
C GLY A 11 -6.28 -15.32 2.67
N TRP A 12 -6.15 -14.72 1.48
CA TRP A 12 -5.67 -15.37 0.27
C TRP A 12 -4.15 -15.58 0.22
N GLY A 13 -3.36 -14.90 1.07
CA GLY A 13 -1.91 -15.16 1.19
C GLY A 13 -1.60 -16.62 1.51
N GLN A 14 -2.45 -17.25 2.32
CA GLN A 14 -2.29 -18.65 2.74
C GLN A 14 -2.44 -19.66 1.61
N VAL A 15 -3.19 -19.33 0.55
CA VAL A 15 -3.34 -20.19 -0.64
C VAL A 15 -2.52 -19.69 -1.82
N SER A 16 -1.86 -18.53 -1.70
CA SER A 16 -1.11 -17.94 -2.81
C SER A 16 0.11 -18.77 -3.18
N ARG A 17 0.79 -19.39 -2.21
CA ARG A 17 1.97 -20.22 -2.48
C ARG A 17 1.71 -21.43 -3.39
N PRO A 18 0.79 -22.37 -3.09
CA PRO A 18 0.52 -23.51 -3.98
C PRO A 18 -0.07 -23.07 -5.32
N LEU A 19 -0.81 -21.95 -5.36
CA LEU A 19 -1.33 -21.41 -6.62
C LEU A 19 -0.19 -20.87 -7.49
N LEU A 20 0.82 -20.23 -6.88
CA LEU A 20 2.02 -19.78 -7.57
C LEU A 20 2.89 -20.97 -8.03
N GLU A 21 3.04 -22.01 -7.21
CA GLU A 21 3.78 -23.22 -7.59
C GLU A 21 3.05 -24.02 -8.69
N ALA A 22 1.71 -24.12 -8.63
CA ALA A 22 0.90 -24.67 -9.72
C ALA A 22 1.05 -23.84 -10.99
N ALA A 23 1.09 -22.50 -10.86
CA ALA A 23 1.34 -21.62 -11.98
C ALA A 23 2.75 -21.80 -12.57
N LYS A 24 3.77 -22.13 -11.77
CA LYS A 24 5.13 -22.44 -12.25
C LYS A 24 5.21 -23.78 -13.00
N ILE A 25 4.35 -24.75 -12.69
CA ILE A 25 4.21 -25.98 -13.50
C ILE A 25 3.60 -25.66 -14.88
N ILE A 26 2.67 -24.70 -14.94
CA ILE A 26 2.02 -24.26 -16.18
C ILE A 26 2.89 -23.24 -16.95
N ALA A 27 3.75 -22.49 -16.29
CA ALA A 27 4.68 -21.57 -16.94
C ALA A 27 5.99 -21.60 -16.17
N PRO A 28 6.93 -22.50 -16.53
CA PRO A 28 8.21 -22.57 -15.84
C PRO A 28 8.96 -21.25 -16.00
N GLY A 29 9.25 -20.59 -14.87
CA GLY A 29 9.91 -19.29 -14.80
C GLY A 29 9.05 -18.13 -14.27
N THR A 30 9.67 -17.28 -13.43
CA THR A 30 9.26 -15.92 -12.96
C THR A 30 7.77 -15.62 -12.68
N VAL A 31 6.99 -16.61 -12.21
CA VAL A 31 5.67 -16.31 -11.62
C VAL A 31 5.86 -15.88 -10.15
N GLU A 32 6.09 -14.59 -9.95
CA GLU A 32 6.13 -13.96 -8.60
C GLU A 32 4.73 -13.56 -8.11
N LYS A 33 3.79 -13.37 -9.05
CA LYS A 33 2.39 -13.01 -8.77
C LYS A 33 1.47 -13.64 -9.82
N LEU A 34 0.32 -14.13 -9.38
CA LEU A 34 -0.71 -14.70 -10.25
C LEU A 34 -1.91 -13.75 -10.28
N GLN A 35 -2.18 -13.16 -11.44
CA GLN A 35 -3.33 -12.27 -11.63
C GLN A 35 -4.41 -13.00 -12.42
N VAL A 36 -5.57 -13.18 -11.80
CA VAL A 36 -6.70 -13.90 -12.38
C VAL A 36 -7.90 -12.98 -12.50
N ARG A 37 -8.49 -12.95 -13.70
CA ARG A 37 -9.78 -12.30 -13.94
C ARG A 37 -10.81 -13.39 -14.16
N PHE A 38 -11.72 -13.50 -13.20
CA PHE A 38 -12.86 -14.40 -13.24
C PHE A 38 -14.04 -13.65 -13.87
N GLY A 39 -14.67 -14.25 -14.88
CA GLY A 39 -16.06 -13.99 -15.27
C GLY A 39 -17.00 -15.01 -14.61
N GLU A 40 -18.30 -14.93 -14.87
CA GLU A 40 -19.27 -15.86 -14.28
C GLU A 40 -18.98 -17.33 -14.64
N ASP A 41 -18.55 -17.60 -15.88
CA ASP A 41 -18.25 -18.96 -16.36
C ASP A 41 -16.87 -19.13 -17.03
N TYR A 42 -15.97 -18.14 -16.92
CA TYR A 42 -14.66 -18.21 -17.58
C TYR A 42 -13.53 -17.56 -16.79
N ILE A 43 -12.30 -17.98 -17.09
CA ILE A 43 -11.07 -17.36 -16.60
C ILE A 43 -10.40 -16.65 -17.78
N GLN A 44 -10.17 -15.34 -17.66
CA GLN A 44 -9.45 -14.58 -18.68
C GLN A 44 -7.95 -14.79 -18.51
N VAL A 45 -7.29 -15.29 -19.56
CA VAL A 45 -5.85 -15.55 -19.61
C VAL A 45 -5.21 -14.74 -20.74
N ARG A 46 -3.98 -14.25 -20.56
CA ARG A 46 -3.24 -13.57 -21.63
C ARG A 46 -2.78 -14.58 -22.68
N ALA A 47 -2.96 -14.27 -23.96
CA ALA A 47 -2.50 -15.11 -25.07
C ALA A 47 -0.99 -15.46 -24.98
N GLY A 48 -0.16 -14.53 -24.50
CA GLY A 48 1.27 -14.78 -24.29
C GLY A 48 1.57 -15.86 -23.24
N LEU A 49 0.70 -16.02 -22.23
CA LEU A 49 0.83 -17.10 -21.24
C LEU A 49 0.52 -18.46 -21.87
N VAL A 50 -0.53 -18.51 -22.71
CA VAL A 50 -0.91 -19.72 -23.46
C VAL A 50 0.17 -20.09 -24.47
N ALA A 51 0.72 -19.12 -25.20
CA ALA A 51 1.82 -19.35 -26.12
C ALA A 51 3.07 -19.87 -25.39
N ASN A 52 3.45 -19.26 -24.26
CA ASN A 52 4.56 -19.74 -23.45
C ASN A 52 4.34 -21.18 -22.93
N PHE A 53 3.13 -21.49 -22.47
CA PHE A 53 2.75 -22.86 -22.12
C PHE A 53 2.89 -23.78 -23.33
N GLN A 54 2.42 -23.42 -24.51
CA GLN A 54 2.47 -24.34 -25.66
C GLN A 54 3.84 -24.44 -26.35
N GLY A 55 4.86 -23.73 -25.87
CA GLY A 55 6.16 -23.71 -26.55
C GLY A 55 6.26 -22.69 -27.69
N GLU A 56 5.21 -21.89 -27.88
CA GLU A 56 4.92 -21.14 -29.08
C GLU A 56 5.24 -19.66 -28.95
N ARG A 57 5.50 -19.02 -30.09
CA ARG A 57 5.67 -17.57 -30.17
C ARG A 57 4.36 -16.95 -30.65
N LEU A 58 3.98 -15.82 -30.03
CA LEU A 58 2.90 -15.01 -30.58
C LEU A 58 3.35 -14.40 -31.92
N PRO A 59 2.50 -14.45 -32.97
CA PRO A 59 2.86 -13.95 -34.29
C PRO A 59 3.06 -12.44 -34.24
N THR A 60 4.11 -11.96 -34.91
CA THR A 60 4.47 -10.53 -34.98
C THR A 60 3.95 -9.85 -36.23
N SER A 61 3.37 -10.61 -37.16
CA SER A 61 2.74 -10.12 -38.39
C SER A 61 1.51 -10.93 -38.75
N LEU A 62 0.62 -10.35 -39.56
CA LEU A 62 -0.57 -11.04 -40.07
C LEU A 62 -0.21 -12.28 -40.90
N ALA A 63 0.89 -12.23 -41.66
CA ALA A 63 1.35 -13.35 -42.47
C ALA A 63 1.82 -14.54 -41.60
N GLU A 64 2.52 -14.25 -40.50
CA GLU A 64 2.95 -15.23 -39.51
C GLU A 64 1.72 -15.84 -38.80
N ALA A 65 0.76 -15.00 -38.40
CA ALA A 65 -0.49 -15.43 -37.77
C ALA A 65 -1.27 -16.39 -38.68
N ARG A 66 -1.48 -16.04 -39.96
CA ARG A 66 -2.16 -16.91 -40.95
C ARG A 66 -1.42 -18.24 -41.15
N THR A 67 -0.09 -18.24 -41.07
CA THR A 67 0.71 -19.46 -41.20
C THR A 67 0.58 -20.36 -39.98
N GLN A 68 0.61 -19.78 -38.78
CA GLN A 68 0.42 -20.50 -37.52
C GLN A 68 -1.02 -21.06 -37.40
N ILE A 69 -2.04 -20.29 -37.80
CA ILE A 69 -3.45 -20.73 -37.85
C ILE A 69 -3.60 -21.92 -38.79
N ARG A 70 -3.09 -21.85 -40.03
CA ARG A 70 -3.16 -22.99 -40.97
C ARG A 70 -2.46 -24.24 -40.44
N ARG A 71 -1.33 -24.07 -39.74
CA ARG A 71 -0.63 -25.18 -39.09
C ARG A 71 -1.49 -25.82 -38.01
N LEU A 72 -2.13 -25.01 -37.16
CA LEU A 72 -3.06 -25.49 -36.13
C LEU A 72 -4.30 -26.17 -36.72
N GLU A 73 -4.89 -25.61 -37.77
CA GLU A 73 -6.04 -26.19 -38.48
C GLU A 73 -5.71 -27.58 -39.04
N HIS A 74 -4.50 -27.77 -39.54
CA HIS A 74 -4.00 -29.03 -40.07
C HIS A 74 -3.64 -30.03 -38.96
N ASN A 75 -2.83 -29.62 -37.99
CA ASN A 75 -2.26 -30.49 -36.97
C ASN A 75 -3.22 -30.79 -35.81
N LYS A 76 -4.28 -29.97 -35.64
CA LYS A 76 -5.19 -29.98 -34.50
C LYS A 76 -4.52 -29.80 -33.13
N ALA A 77 -3.24 -29.46 -33.10
CA ALA A 77 -2.42 -29.25 -31.91
C ALA A 77 -1.21 -28.34 -32.24
N PHE A 78 -0.61 -27.76 -31.20
CA PHE A 78 0.69 -27.08 -31.29
C PHE A 78 1.83 -28.09 -31.42
N ASP A 79 2.99 -27.63 -31.88
CA ASP A 79 4.17 -28.49 -31.98
C ASP A 79 4.65 -28.89 -30.57
N PRO A 80 5.07 -30.16 -30.35
CA PRO A 80 5.55 -30.59 -29.04
C PRO A 80 6.83 -29.84 -28.65
N ILE A 81 6.94 -29.46 -27.38
CA ILE A 81 8.11 -28.78 -26.85
C ILE A 81 9.33 -29.72 -26.92
N PRO A 82 10.50 -29.25 -27.38
CA PRO A 82 11.72 -30.05 -27.42
C PRO A 82 12.08 -30.60 -26.02
N PRO A 83 12.48 -31.89 -25.89
CA PRO A 83 12.86 -32.48 -24.60
C PRO A 83 14.01 -31.77 -23.88
N ASP A 84 14.83 -31.04 -24.63
CA ASP A 84 16.02 -30.30 -24.20
C ASP A 84 15.77 -28.80 -24.01
N ASP A 85 14.51 -28.33 -23.99
CA ASP A 85 14.17 -26.92 -23.75
C ASP A 85 14.69 -26.48 -22.35
N PRO A 86 15.72 -25.61 -22.28
CA PRO A 86 16.37 -25.24 -21.02
C PRO A 86 15.51 -24.32 -20.15
N VAL A 87 14.42 -23.78 -20.72
CA VAL A 87 13.49 -22.88 -20.05
C VAL A 87 12.22 -23.64 -19.63
N ARG A 88 11.87 -24.73 -20.31
CA ARG A 88 10.60 -25.48 -20.12
C ARG A 88 10.81 -27.00 -20.13
N PRO A 89 11.53 -27.57 -19.13
CA PRO A 89 11.85 -28.99 -19.12
C PRO A 89 10.59 -29.86 -18.93
N ALA A 90 10.45 -30.92 -19.75
CA ALA A 90 9.24 -31.73 -19.86
C ALA A 90 8.86 -32.46 -18.55
N ASN A 91 9.85 -32.82 -17.72
CA ASN A 91 9.64 -33.47 -16.42
C ASN A 91 8.92 -32.56 -15.40
N GLN A 92 9.14 -31.24 -15.46
CA GLN A 92 8.50 -30.24 -14.60
C GLN A 92 7.09 -29.84 -15.07
N ARG A 93 6.70 -30.27 -16.27
CA ARG A 93 5.43 -29.92 -16.93
C ARG A 93 4.55 -31.14 -17.24
N SER A 94 4.56 -32.11 -16.34
CA SER A 94 3.83 -33.37 -16.49
C SER A 94 2.57 -33.41 -15.62
N ALA A 95 1.59 -34.23 -16.01
CA ALA A 95 0.46 -34.56 -15.14
C ALA A 95 0.94 -35.16 -13.80
N GLN A 96 2.08 -35.86 -13.82
CA GLN A 96 2.73 -36.40 -12.63
C GLN A 96 3.29 -35.32 -11.70
N ALA A 97 3.92 -34.26 -12.25
CA ALA A 97 4.38 -33.11 -11.46
C ALA A 97 3.21 -32.34 -10.85
N LEU A 98 2.10 -32.19 -11.59
CA LEU A 98 0.87 -31.59 -11.07
C LEU A 98 0.24 -32.43 -9.95
N GLU A 99 0.21 -33.76 -10.10
CA GLU A 99 -0.30 -34.67 -9.06
C GLU A 99 0.59 -34.69 -7.81
N GLN A 100 1.92 -34.63 -7.97
CA GLN A 100 2.86 -34.48 -6.86
C GLN A 100 2.63 -33.15 -6.12
N LEU A 101 2.47 -32.05 -6.85
CA LEU A 101 2.14 -30.75 -6.25
C LEU A 101 0.81 -30.80 -5.51
N LYS A 102 -0.20 -31.47 -6.09
CA LYS A 102 -1.50 -31.65 -5.46
C LYS A 102 -1.40 -32.47 -4.18
N LEU A 103 -0.61 -33.55 -4.16
CA LEU A 103 -0.36 -34.35 -2.96
C LEU A 103 0.41 -33.56 -1.87
N SER A 104 1.42 -32.77 -2.27
CA SER A 104 2.12 -31.84 -1.38
C SER A 104 1.19 -30.77 -0.83
N ALA A 105 0.28 -30.25 -1.66
CA ALA A 105 -0.73 -29.28 -1.24
C ALA A 105 -1.71 -29.94 -0.26
N GLU A 106 -2.26 -31.11 -0.57
CA GLU A 106 -3.15 -31.84 0.33
C GLU A 106 -2.51 -32.09 1.70
N THR A 107 -1.22 -32.48 1.73
CA THR A 107 -0.46 -32.68 2.97
C THR A 107 -0.21 -31.37 3.74
N PHE A 108 0.17 -30.30 3.04
CA PHE A 108 0.43 -28.99 3.63
C PHE A 108 -0.87 -28.32 4.13
N TYR A 109 -1.97 -28.46 3.38
CA TYR A 109 -3.27 -27.86 3.68
C TYR A 109 -4.10 -28.65 4.68
N THR A 110 -3.77 -29.90 5.00
CA THR A 110 -4.43 -30.63 6.11
C THR A 110 -4.32 -29.87 7.45
N HIS A 111 -3.28 -29.06 7.64
CA HIS A 111 -3.06 -28.24 8.85
C HIS A 111 -3.32 -26.75 8.66
N ALA A 112 -3.58 -26.28 7.43
CA ALA A 112 -3.88 -24.88 7.16
C ALA A 112 -5.12 -24.34 7.91
N PRO A 113 -6.19 -25.11 8.18
CA PRO A 113 -7.28 -24.65 9.02
C PRO A 113 -6.82 -24.27 10.43
N GLN A 114 -5.83 -24.97 10.99
CA GLN A 114 -5.28 -24.68 12.31
C GLN A 114 -4.45 -23.40 12.29
N ALA A 115 -3.58 -23.25 11.29
CA ALA A 115 -2.80 -22.02 11.09
C ALA A 115 -3.70 -20.79 10.86
N LEU A 116 -4.79 -20.95 10.10
CA LEU A 116 -5.78 -19.89 9.87
C LEU A 116 -6.58 -19.57 11.13
N ALA A 117 -7.02 -20.57 11.89
CA ALA A 117 -7.74 -20.38 13.14
C ALA A 117 -6.87 -19.64 14.17
N TYR A 118 -5.60 -20.03 14.33
CA TYR A 118 -4.66 -19.32 15.18
C TYR A 118 -4.38 -17.91 14.68
N LYS A 119 -4.23 -17.73 13.36
CA LYS A 119 -4.03 -16.41 12.74
C LYS A 119 -5.18 -15.46 13.04
N HIS A 120 -6.43 -15.89 12.83
CA HIS A 120 -7.59 -15.09 13.15
C HIS A 120 -7.63 -14.72 14.62
N LEU A 121 -7.45 -15.70 15.50
CA LEU A 121 -7.42 -15.51 16.94
C LEU A 121 -6.34 -14.48 17.36
N ALA A 122 -5.10 -14.65 16.93
CA ALA A 122 -4.00 -13.77 17.31
C ALA A 122 -4.15 -12.34 16.74
N VAL A 123 -4.64 -12.22 15.50
CA VAL A 123 -4.91 -10.90 14.88
C VAL A 123 -6.07 -10.21 15.60
N GLU A 124 -7.15 -10.92 15.90
CA GLU A 124 -8.31 -10.38 16.62
C GLU A 124 -7.92 -9.87 18.01
N VAL A 125 -7.16 -10.65 18.79
CA VAL A 125 -6.66 -10.20 20.10
C VAL A 125 -5.80 -8.94 19.96
N ALA A 126 -4.95 -8.87 18.94
CA ALA A 126 -4.07 -7.73 18.74
C ALA A 126 -4.81 -6.46 18.27
N GLU A 127 -5.83 -6.59 17.42
CA GLU A 127 -6.65 -5.48 16.93
C GLU A 127 -7.60 -4.94 18.00
N THR A 128 -8.08 -5.80 18.89
CA THR A 128 -9.02 -5.44 19.97
C THR A 128 -8.34 -5.00 21.26
N LEU A 129 -7.01 -5.22 21.38
CA LEU A 129 -6.25 -4.79 22.55
C LEU A 129 -6.38 -3.27 22.75
N PRO A 130 -6.79 -2.81 23.95
CA PRO A 130 -6.95 -1.39 24.22
C PRO A 130 -5.64 -0.61 23.99
N ASN A 131 -5.75 0.53 23.30
CA ASN A 131 -4.63 1.43 23.04
C ASN A 131 -4.93 2.82 23.60
N VAL A 132 -4.28 3.18 24.71
CA VAL A 132 -4.49 4.45 25.44
C VAL A 132 -4.30 5.65 24.53
N ARG A 133 -3.24 5.67 23.71
CA ARG A 133 -2.93 6.80 22.82
C ARG A 133 -3.96 6.94 21.70
N ALA A 134 -4.37 5.83 21.08
CA ALA A 134 -5.42 5.86 20.06
C ALA A 134 -6.76 6.34 20.63
N GLN A 135 -7.09 5.93 21.86
CA GLN A 135 -8.29 6.42 22.56
C GLN A 135 -8.17 7.89 22.94
N ALA A 136 -6.98 8.35 23.36
CA ALA A 136 -6.73 9.77 23.60
C ALA A 136 -6.86 10.60 22.32
N LYS A 137 -6.51 10.04 21.15
CA LYS A 137 -6.71 10.69 19.86
C LYS A 137 -8.19 10.89 19.59
N GLN A 138 -9.00 9.84 19.71
CA GLN A 138 -10.45 9.91 19.56
C GLN A 138 -11.07 10.92 20.53
N TRP A 139 -10.59 10.94 21.78
CA TRP A 139 -10.99 11.93 22.77
C TRP A 139 -10.63 13.36 22.34
N ALA A 140 -9.39 13.61 21.92
CA ALA A 140 -8.93 14.91 21.45
C ALA A 140 -9.76 15.42 20.25
N GLU A 141 -9.98 14.58 19.25
CA GLU A 141 -10.80 14.90 18.07
C GLU A 141 -12.24 15.23 18.47
N SER A 142 -12.80 14.48 19.42
CA SER A 142 -14.15 14.73 19.95
C SER A 142 -14.23 16.06 20.69
N VAL A 143 -13.23 16.40 21.50
CA VAL A 143 -13.18 17.69 22.22
C VAL A 143 -13.06 18.85 21.23
N ILE A 144 -12.21 18.74 20.20
CA ILE A 144 -12.08 19.78 19.17
C ILE A 144 -13.37 19.92 18.37
N PHE A 145 -14.00 18.83 17.97
CA PHE A 145 -15.27 18.85 17.25
C PHE A 145 -16.36 19.54 18.07
N ASN A 146 -16.49 19.20 19.35
CA ASN A 146 -17.48 19.82 20.24
C ASN A 146 -17.26 21.32 20.44
N LEU A 147 -16.00 21.76 20.46
CA LEU A 147 -15.64 23.16 20.68
C LEU A 147 -15.71 24.02 19.40
N THR A 148 -15.51 23.42 18.23
CA THR A 148 -15.27 24.17 16.99
C THR A 148 -16.17 23.78 15.82
N GLY A 149 -16.88 22.66 15.90
CA GLY A 149 -17.63 22.06 14.79
C GLY A 149 -16.75 21.47 13.67
N LYS A 150 -15.41 21.44 13.84
CA LYS A 150 -14.47 20.99 12.81
C LYS A 150 -13.97 19.58 13.10
N HIS A 151 -13.93 18.75 12.06
CA HIS A 151 -13.17 17.50 12.09
C HIS A 151 -11.70 17.81 11.77
N VAL A 152 -10.80 17.33 12.63
CA VAL A 152 -9.35 17.50 12.49
C VAL A 152 -8.66 16.17 12.78
N ASP A 153 -7.45 15.98 12.25
CA ASP A 153 -6.55 14.95 12.75
C ASP A 153 -5.80 15.51 13.96
N ALA A 154 -6.11 15.03 15.16
CA ALA A 154 -5.50 15.56 16.38
C ALA A 154 -3.97 15.33 16.47
N ASP A 155 -3.40 14.38 15.71
CA ASP A 155 -1.93 14.20 15.65
C ASP A 155 -1.20 15.33 14.91
N THR A 156 -1.94 16.16 14.19
CA THR A 156 -1.39 17.31 13.45
C THR A 156 -1.44 18.61 14.25
N LEU A 157 -2.09 18.60 15.42
CA LEU A 157 -2.21 19.76 16.29
C LEU A 157 -1.26 19.63 17.47
N TYR A 158 -0.58 20.73 17.80
CA TYR A 158 0.39 20.82 18.88
C TYR A 158 -0.10 21.79 19.95
N LEU A 159 -0.07 21.37 21.21
CA LEU A 159 -0.08 22.28 22.36
C LEU A 159 1.37 22.68 22.65
N ASN A 160 1.72 23.91 22.27
CA ASN A 160 3.04 24.48 22.49
C ASN A 160 2.99 25.40 23.72
N ARG A 161 3.96 25.26 24.63
CA ARG A 161 4.14 26.08 25.83
C ARG A 161 5.43 26.89 25.74
N PHE A 162 5.44 28.11 26.29
CA PHE A 162 6.51 29.11 26.17
C PHE A 162 6.76 29.83 27.50
N ASN A 163 7.90 30.49 27.65
CA ASN A 163 8.16 31.34 28.81
C ASN A 163 7.76 32.80 28.56
N GLY A 164 7.95 33.29 27.33
CA GLY A 164 7.60 34.66 26.94
C GLY A 164 6.36 34.74 26.06
N SER A 165 5.67 35.88 26.07
CA SER A 165 4.54 36.16 25.19
C SER A 165 4.47 37.63 24.78
N GLN A 166 3.90 37.88 23.61
CA GLN A 166 3.74 39.20 23.02
C GLN A 166 2.28 39.36 22.59
N SER A 167 1.70 40.55 22.75
CA SER A 167 0.29 40.76 22.36
C SER A 167 0.13 40.69 20.84
N ALA A 168 -0.89 39.95 20.39
CA ALA A 168 -1.22 39.80 18.97
C ALA A 168 -2.70 39.53 18.74
N SER A 169 -3.15 39.68 17.50
CA SER A 169 -4.52 39.35 17.07
C SER A 169 -4.69 37.84 16.81
N THR A 170 -4.52 37.04 17.85
CA THR A 170 -4.68 35.57 17.85
C THR A 170 -5.87 35.15 18.70
N ALA A 171 -6.26 33.87 18.65
CA ALA A 171 -7.35 33.32 19.47
C ALA A 171 -7.07 33.40 20.99
N THR A 172 -5.79 33.41 21.39
CA THR A 172 -5.37 33.60 22.79
C THR A 172 -5.10 35.06 23.14
N GLY A 173 -4.94 35.95 22.14
CA GLY A 173 -4.46 37.32 22.32
C GLY A 173 -2.93 37.45 22.42
N TRP A 174 -2.21 36.34 22.25
CA TRP A 174 -0.75 36.25 22.38
C TRP A 174 -0.09 35.57 21.16
N GLU A 175 1.14 35.98 20.86
CA GLU A 175 2.07 35.30 19.96
C GLU A 175 3.43 35.10 20.65
N HIS A 176 4.21 34.15 20.14
CA HIS A 176 5.51 33.77 20.70
C HIS A 176 6.57 33.81 19.60
N LYS A 177 7.43 34.82 19.62
CA LYS A 177 8.45 35.08 18.60
C LYS A 177 9.84 34.96 19.19
N GLY A 178 10.76 34.36 18.43
CA GLY A 178 12.18 34.26 18.82
C GLY A 178 12.46 33.30 19.98
N GLU A 179 11.50 32.46 20.37
CA GLU A 179 11.65 31.41 21.38
C GLU A 179 11.06 30.10 20.81
N GLU A 180 11.71 28.97 21.07
CA GLU A 180 11.13 27.64 20.83
C GLU A 180 10.25 27.24 22.02
N PRO A 181 9.22 26.42 21.81
CA PRO A 181 8.37 25.98 22.90
C PRO A 181 9.18 25.16 23.91
N THR A 182 9.03 25.47 25.20
CA THR A 182 9.59 24.72 26.31
C THR A 182 8.99 23.32 26.43
N ALA A 183 7.77 23.15 25.92
CA ALA A 183 7.14 21.86 25.68
C ALA A 183 6.26 21.94 24.44
N SER A 184 6.39 20.98 23.54
CA SER A 184 5.53 20.85 22.35
C SER A 184 5.01 19.43 22.28
N LEU A 185 3.70 19.28 22.45
CA LEU A 185 3.04 17.97 22.49
C LEU A 185 1.93 17.92 21.48
N ARG A 186 1.80 16.79 20.79
CA ARG A 186 0.60 16.56 19.98
C ARG A 186 -0.62 16.58 20.89
N LEU A 187 -1.75 17.05 20.37
CA LEU A 187 -2.93 17.28 21.17
C LEU A 187 -3.36 16.05 22.00
N PRO A 188 -3.36 14.81 21.47
CA PRO A 188 -3.71 13.66 22.29
C PRO A 188 -2.68 13.38 23.40
N ASP A 189 -1.40 13.72 23.20
CA ASP A 189 -0.36 13.59 24.24
C ASP A 189 -0.56 14.66 25.30
N ALA A 190 -0.90 15.88 24.89
CA ALA A 190 -1.17 16.98 25.81
C ALA A 190 -2.38 16.69 26.72
N LEU A 191 -3.43 16.05 26.20
CA LEU A 191 -4.58 15.67 27.00
C LEU A 191 -4.28 14.53 27.99
N LEU A 192 -3.53 13.51 27.55
CA LEU A 192 -2.98 12.52 28.47
C LEU A 192 -2.03 13.17 29.46
N LYS A 193 -1.30 14.22 29.03
CA LYS A 193 -0.42 15.04 29.85
C LYS A 193 -1.18 15.98 30.82
N ASN A 194 -2.51 15.95 30.87
CA ASN A 194 -3.34 16.73 31.79
C ASN A 194 -2.92 18.24 31.91
N PHE A 195 -3.50 18.97 32.87
CA PHE A 195 -3.15 20.36 33.14
C PHE A 195 -2.78 20.55 34.61
N SER A 196 -1.76 21.36 34.87
CA SER A 196 -1.26 21.65 36.22
C SER A 196 -2.19 22.61 36.97
N GLU A 197 -2.13 22.67 38.31
CA GLU A 197 -2.84 23.70 39.10
C GLU A 197 -2.54 25.13 38.63
N ASN A 198 -1.31 25.38 38.17
CA ASN A 198 -0.92 26.69 37.65
C ASN A 198 -1.63 27.03 36.33
N ASP A 199 -2.03 26.04 35.55
CA ASP A 199 -2.77 26.24 34.29
C ASP A 199 -4.23 26.68 34.55
N TRP A 200 -4.77 26.40 35.73
CA TRP A 200 -6.11 26.80 36.16
C TRP A 200 -6.21 28.28 36.57
N VAL A 201 -5.08 28.96 36.72
CA VAL A 201 -5.08 30.40 37.00
C VAL A 201 -5.59 31.14 35.75
N PRO A 202 -6.69 31.93 35.84
CA PRO A 202 -7.28 32.59 34.69
C PRO A 202 -6.27 33.41 33.88
N GLY A 203 -6.23 33.17 32.57
CA GLY A 203 -5.33 33.85 31.63
C GLY A 203 -3.87 33.37 31.62
N ASN A 204 -3.44 32.58 32.61
CA ASN A 204 -2.06 32.12 32.69
C ASN A 204 -1.73 31.15 31.56
N LEU A 205 -2.53 30.08 31.41
CA LEU A 205 -2.34 29.09 30.35
C LEU A 205 -2.41 29.70 28.95
N ASP A 206 -3.37 30.58 28.66
CA ASP A 206 -3.51 31.20 27.33
C ASP A 206 -2.39 32.21 27.01
N SER A 207 -1.74 32.77 28.04
CA SER A 207 -0.58 33.64 27.87
C SER A 207 0.72 32.88 27.65
N GLN A 208 0.79 31.62 28.09
CA GLN A 208 2.01 30.80 28.05
C GLN A 208 1.89 29.63 27.07
N ALA A 209 0.75 29.45 26.43
CA ALA A 209 0.51 28.35 25.52
C ALA A 209 -0.46 28.71 24.39
N GLY A 210 -0.40 27.93 23.31
CA GLY A 210 -1.35 27.99 22.21
C GLY A 210 -1.46 26.65 21.49
N LEU A 211 -2.54 26.48 20.73
CA LEU A 211 -2.67 25.37 19.80
C LEU A 211 -2.15 25.80 18.42
N TYR A 212 -1.32 24.97 17.80
CA TYR A 212 -0.67 25.26 16.52
C TYR A 212 -0.69 24.06 15.60
N ILE A 213 -0.59 24.29 14.29
CA ILE A 213 -0.39 23.24 13.29
C ILE A 213 1.10 22.88 13.10
N ASP A 214 1.98 23.67 13.71
CA ASP A 214 3.44 23.50 13.69
C ASP A 214 3.97 23.15 15.08
N GLY A 215 4.84 22.13 15.14
CA GLY A 215 5.67 21.81 16.31
C GLY A 215 6.96 22.65 16.37
N PRO A 216 8.02 22.20 17.07
CA PRO A 216 9.27 22.92 17.24
C PRO A 216 9.97 23.27 15.91
N GLY A 217 10.77 24.35 15.91
CA GLY A 217 11.62 24.78 14.79
C GLY A 217 11.13 26.03 14.05
N LYS A 218 10.12 26.74 14.57
CA LYS A 218 9.55 27.95 13.94
C LYS A 218 10.01 29.26 14.55
N SER A 219 10.79 29.24 15.63
CA SER A 219 11.24 30.45 16.35
C SER A 219 11.95 31.47 15.43
N GLU A 220 12.77 30.99 14.49
CA GLU A 220 13.54 31.81 13.54
C GLU A 220 12.79 32.15 12.24
N THR A 221 11.61 31.55 12.00
CA THR A 221 10.88 31.65 10.72
C THR A 221 9.48 32.25 10.87
N GLY A 222 9.34 33.22 11.79
CA GLY A 222 8.09 33.94 12.04
C GLY A 222 7.44 33.64 13.38
N GLY A 223 7.93 32.64 14.12
CA GLY A 223 7.45 32.26 15.44
C GLY A 223 6.10 31.53 15.41
N TYR A 224 5.39 31.60 16.52
CA TYR A 224 4.10 30.97 16.74
C TYR A 224 3.05 32.06 16.94
N GLY A 225 2.09 32.17 16.03
CA GLY A 225 1.12 33.28 16.02
C GLY A 225 0.00 33.06 15.02
N ALA A 226 -0.59 34.14 14.51
CA ALA A 226 -1.85 34.05 13.75
C ALA A 226 -1.79 33.18 12.48
N HIS A 227 -0.60 33.02 11.90
CA HIS A 227 -0.37 32.32 10.64
C HIS A 227 -0.27 30.79 10.78
N ASN A 228 0.01 30.27 11.98
CA ASN A 228 0.12 28.84 12.27
C ASN A 228 -0.66 28.39 13.51
N GLN A 229 -1.49 29.28 14.09
CA GLN A 229 -2.39 28.90 15.17
C GLN A 229 -3.53 28.01 14.67
N PHE A 230 -3.95 27.09 15.53
CA PHE A 230 -5.30 26.55 15.50
C PHE A 230 -6.17 27.46 16.40
N PRO A 231 -7.24 28.10 15.88
CA PRO A 231 -7.93 29.18 16.57
C PRO A 231 -8.85 28.68 17.69
N LEU A 232 -8.25 28.17 18.76
CA LEU A 232 -8.89 27.69 19.98
C LEU A 232 -7.95 27.96 21.17
N ALA A 233 -8.46 28.61 22.20
CA ALA A 233 -7.68 28.89 23.41
C ALA A 233 -7.44 27.60 24.22
N PRO A 234 -6.19 27.34 24.68
CA PRO A 234 -5.89 26.18 25.53
C PRO A 234 -6.72 26.09 26.82
N SER A 235 -7.12 27.22 27.44
CA SER A 235 -7.99 27.21 28.62
C SER A 235 -9.37 26.62 28.35
N VAL A 236 -9.95 26.91 27.18
CA VAL A 236 -11.24 26.37 26.74
C VAL A 236 -11.13 24.86 26.48
N LEU A 237 -10.01 24.44 25.86
CA LEU A 237 -9.67 23.03 25.69
C LEU A 237 -9.57 22.33 27.05
N MET A 238 -8.81 22.88 27.99
CA MET A 238 -8.62 22.33 29.35
C MET A 238 -9.95 22.20 30.12
N HIS A 239 -10.78 23.24 30.13
CA HIS A 239 -12.06 23.20 30.85
C HIS A 239 -13.03 22.17 30.24
N THR A 240 -12.93 21.91 28.95
CA THR A 240 -13.80 20.95 28.26
C THR A 240 -13.29 19.53 28.42
N SER A 241 -11.97 19.31 28.31
CA SER A 241 -11.36 18.00 28.52
C SER A 241 -11.62 17.49 29.95
N TRP A 242 -11.61 18.36 30.96
CA TRP A 242 -11.89 18.01 32.36
C TRP A 242 -13.27 17.39 32.59
N LYS A 243 -14.24 17.62 31.70
CA LYS A 243 -15.58 17.01 31.79
C LYS A 243 -15.59 15.55 31.35
N THR A 244 -14.50 15.05 30.77
CA THR A 244 -14.38 13.68 30.30
C THR A 244 -13.69 12.82 31.34
N ASP A 245 -14.36 11.78 31.81
CA ASP A 245 -13.74 10.75 32.64
C ASP A 245 -13.02 9.71 31.75
N PHE A 246 -11.84 10.11 31.25
CA PHE A 246 -11.04 9.26 30.36
C PHE A 246 -10.55 7.99 31.06
N GLN A 247 -10.38 8.03 32.39
CA GLN A 247 -10.04 6.87 33.21
C GLN A 247 -11.13 5.81 33.12
N SER A 248 -12.38 6.16 33.41
CA SER A 248 -13.51 5.22 33.31
C SER A 248 -13.68 4.65 31.90
N VAL A 249 -13.46 5.46 30.85
CA VAL A 249 -13.50 4.97 29.45
C VAL A 249 -12.44 3.89 29.22
N MET A 250 -11.23 4.10 29.71
CA MET A 250 -10.14 3.14 29.54
C MET A 250 -10.31 1.90 30.41
N THR A 251 -10.76 2.05 31.65
CA THR A 251 -11.12 0.92 32.53
C THR A 251 -12.17 0.04 31.87
N GLN A 252 -13.24 0.62 31.35
CA GLN A 252 -14.28 -0.15 30.65
C GLN A 252 -13.72 -0.92 29.45
N LYS A 253 -12.87 -0.30 28.62
CA LYS A 253 -12.25 -0.96 27.47
C LYS A 253 -11.32 -2.10 27.87
N ILE A 254 -10.57 -1.93 28.96
CA ILE A 254 -9.71 -2.96 29.55
C ILE A 254 -10.56 -4.13 30.04
N ASP A 255 -11.64 -3.84 30.77
CA ASP A 255 -12.56 -4.86 31.28
C ASP A 255 -13.26 -5.62 30.15
N ASP A 256 -13.79 -4.90 29.14
CA ASP A 256 -14.45 -5.50 27.97
C ASP A 256 -13.51 -6.42 27.20
N PHE A 257 -12.26 -5.97 26.98
CA PHE A 257 -11.23 -6.79 26.33
C PHE A 257 -10.98 -8.07 27.11
N TRP A 258 -10.72 -8.00 28.42
CA TRP A 258 -10.43 -9.21 29.20
C TRP A 258 -11.65 -10.12 29.36
N ASN A 259 -12.86 -9.56 29.46
CA ASN A 259 -14.08 -10.36 29.55
C ASN A 259 -14.34 -11.14 28.24
N THR A 260 -13.90 -10.60 27.10
CA THR A 260 -14.14 -11.19 25.78
C THR A 260 -12.98 -12.07 25.30
N HIS A 261 -11.74 -11.61 25.47
CA HIS A 261 -10.56 -12.17 24.80
C HIS A 261 -9.53 -12.81 25.75
N SER A 262 -9.82 -13.00 27.05
CA SER A 262 -8.85 -13.60 27.98
C SER A 262 -8.35 -14.98 27.53
N ASN A 263 -9.25 -15.85 27.06
CA ASN A 263 -8.87 -17.20 26.61
C ASN A 263 -8.07 -17.16 25.29
N ASP A 264 -8.42 -16.25 24.39
CA ASP A 264 -7.72 -16.07 23.12
C ASP A 264 -6.33 -15.48 23.36
N TYR A 265 -6.21 -14.52 24.26
CA TYR A 265 -4.94 -13.98 24.72
C TYR A 265 -4.04 -15.08 25.30
N GLN A 266 -4.58 -15.91 26.21
CA GLN A 266 -3.86 -17.07 26.77
C GLN A 266 -3.36 -18.01 25.67
N THR A 267 -4.23 -18.31 24.69
CA THR A 267 -3.91 -19.18 23.55
C THR A 267 -2.77 -18.59 22.71
N ALA A 268 -2.79 -17.28 22.47
CA ALA A 268 -1.79 -16.58 21.68
C ALA A 268 -0.42 -16.54 22.38
N ILE A 269 -0.35 -16.23 23.69
CA ILE A 269 0.93 -16.24 24.41
C ILE A 269 1.51 -17.66 24.55
N LYS A 270 0.65 -18.70 24.63
CA LYS A 270 1.07 -20.10 24.66
C LYS A 270 1.66 -20.54 23.32
N GLY A 271 1.05 -20.10 22.21
CA GLY A 271 1.59 -20.33 20.87
C GLY A 271 2.93 -19.63 20.64
N GLU A 272 3.05 -18.37 21.07
CA GLU A 272 4.32 -17.61 20.99
C GLU A 272 5.44 -18.27 21.79
N PHE A 273 5.17 -18.71 23.02
CA PHE A 273 6.12 -19.46 23.83
C PHE A 273 6.65 -20.72 23.11
N ALA A 274 5.74 -21.53 22.57
CA ALA A 274 6.09 -22.75 21.86
C ALA A 274 6.89 -22.46 20.59
N TYR A 275 6.53 -21.39 19.87
CA TYR A 275 7.25 -20.92 18.69
C TYR A 275 8.68 -20.53 19.03
N GLN A 276 8.86 -19.67 20.04
CA GLN A 276 10.18 -19.20 20.45
C GLN A 276 11.08 -20.36 20.91
N ALA A 277 10.53 -21.34 21.64
CA ALA A 277 11.28 -22.50 22.09
C ALA A 277 11.78 -23.34 20.90
N ARG A 278 10.91 -23.59 19.91
CA ARG A 278 11.26 -24.33 18.67
C ARG A 278 12.24 -23.56 17.80
N LYS A 279 12.00 -22.26 17.60
CA LYS A 279 12.86 -21.35 16.83
C LYS A 279 14.27 -21.33 17.42
N GLN A 280 14.39 -21.07 18.72
CA GLN A 280 15.68 -20.96 19.38
C GLN A 280 16.46 -22.28 19.38
N LEU A 281 15.78 -23.43 19.58
CA LEU A 281 16.39 -24.76 19.43
C LEU A 281 16.94 -24.98 18.02
N LYS A 282 16.17 -24.63 16.98
CA LYS A 282 16.60 -24.75 15.57
C LYS A 282 17.78 -23.84 15.26
N THR A 283 17.73 -22.59 15.70
CA THR A 283 18.85 -21.65 15.51
C THR A 283 20.10 -22.12 16.25
N ALA A 284 19.97 -22.71 17.44
CA ALA A 284 21.12 -23.30 18.14
C ALA A 284 21.70 -24.51 17.39
N ALA A 285 20.85 -25.41 16.89
CA ALA A 285 21.26 -26.61 16.15
C ALA A 285 21.92 -26.30 14.81
N ALA A 286 21.55 -25.20 14.14
CA ALA A 286 22.11 -24.79 12.85
C ALA A 286 23.49 -24.10 12.95
N ARG A 287 23.89 -23.62 14.14
CA ARG A 287 25.17 -22.93 14.34
C ARG A 287 26.34 -23.91 14.30
N GLN A 288 27.48 -23.46 13.76
CA GLN A 288 28.71 -24.25 13.79
C GLN A 288 29.27 -24.35 15.23
N PRO A 289 30.01 -25.41 15.58
CA PRO A 289 30.57 -25.58 16.92
C PRO A 289 31.44 -24.39 17.39
N ALA A 290 32.16 -23.75 16.48
CA ALA A 290 32.97 -22.57 16.78
C ALA A 290 32.10 -21.35 17.17
N GLU A 291 30.97 -21.14 16.48
CA GLU A 291 30.02 -20.08 16.80
C GLU A 291 29.31 -20.34 18.13
N GLN A 292 28.95 -21.61 18.41
CA GLN A 292 28.35 -22.01 19.69
C GLN A 292 29.30 -21.75 20.87
N ALA A 293 30.61 -21.96 20.69
CA ALA A 293 31.61 -21.70 21.73
C ALA A 293 31.76 -20.21 22.07
N LEU A 294 31.50 -19.32 21.11
CA LEU A 294 31.56 -17.85 21.29
C LEU A 294 30.30 -17.28 21.96
N GLN A 295 29.20 -18.04 22.03
CA GLN A 295 27.99 -17.57 22.70
C GLN A 295 28.21 -17.47 24.21
N ALA A 296 27.64 -16.43 24.81
CA ALA A 296 27.53 -16.32 26.27
C ALA A 296 26.84 -17.59 26.83
N PRO A 297 27.27 -18.12 27.98
CA PRO A 297 26.73 -19.34 28.57
C PRO A 297 25.20 -19.39 28.60
N GLU A 298 24.58 -18.23 28.87
CA GLU A 298 23.14 -18.00 28.95
C GLU A 298 22.39 -18.15 27.62
N HIS A 299 23.06 -17.98 26.49
CA HIS A 299 22.44 -18.09 25.16
C HIS A 299 22.54 -19.50 24.55
N ARG A 300 23.24 -20.42 25.23
CA ARG A 300 23.49 -21.78 24.74
C ARG A 300 22.30 -22.72 25.02
N PHE A 301 21.14 -22.40 24.46
CA PHE A 301 19.91 -23.18 24.65
C PHE A 301 20.02 -24.58 24.03
N THR A 302 19.79 -25.61 24.84
CA THR A 302 19.96 -27.02 24.44
C THR A 302 18.62 -27.75 24.25
N ARG A 303 18.66 -28.97 23.71
CA ARG A 303 17.47 -29.82 23.59
C ARG A 303 16.90 -30.23 24.95
N GLU A 304 17.74 -30.39 25.96
CA GLU A 304 17.32 -30.64 27.35
C GLU A 304 16.59 -29.41 27.93
N ASP A 305 17.06 -28.21 27.61
CA ASP A 305 16.40 -26.97 28.04
C ASP A 305 15.05 -26.79 27.34
N TYR A 306 14.98 -27.12 26.04
CA TYR A 306 13.71 -27.19 25.30
C TYR A 306 12.72 -28.16 25.95
N ARG A 307 13.15 -29.38 26.30
CA ARG A 307 12.29 -30.36 26.99
C ARG A 307 11.84 -29.87 28.37
N LEU A 308 12.71 -29.17 29.10
CA LEU A 308 12.39 -28.58 30.39
C LEU A 308 11.28 -27.54 30.27
N VAL A 309 11.43 -26.55 29.38
CA VAL A 309 10.46 -25.47 29.23
C VAL A 309 9.15 -25.96 28.61
N MET A 310 9.21 -26.80 27.56
CA MET A 310 8.01 -27.37 26.94
C MET A 310 7.30 -28.37 27.86
N GLY A 311 8.00 -28.98 28.81
CA GLY A 311 7.42 -29.83 29.84
C GLY A 311 6.44 -29.10 30.77
N ALA A 312 6.58 -27.77 30.92
CA ALA A 312 5.60 -26.95 31.64
C ALA A 312 4.27 -26.78 30.89
N ALA A 313 4.27 -26.97 29.56
CA ALA A 313 3.08 -26.98 28.70
C ALA A 313 2.70 -28.42 28.32
N SER A 314 2.38 -29.25 29.31
CA SER A 314 2.36 -30.73 29.15
C SER A 314 1.33 -31.30 28.17
N ASN A 315 0.44 -30.48 27.64
CA ASN A 315 -0.52 -30.83 26.60
C ASN A 315 -0.01 -30.56 25.16
N LEU A 316 1.12 -29.87 25.02
CA LEU A 316 1.80 -29.66 23.75
C LEU A 316 2.80 -30.80 23.49
N PRO A 317 3.02 -31.18 22.23
CA PRO A 317 3.99 -32.21 21.88
C PRO A 317 5.43 -31.77 22.22
N LEU A 318 6.17 -32.65 22.90
CA LEU A 318 7.61 -32.48 23.16
C LEU A 318 8.47 -32.70 21.91
N ASP A 319 7.94 -33.31 20.86
CA ASP A 319 8.62 -33.39 19.57
C ASP A 319 8.56 -32.01 18.89
N GLU A 320 9.73 -31.41 18.65
CA GLU A 320 9.87 -30.11 17.99
C GLU A 320 9.37 -30.10 16.53
N ASN A 321 9.19 -31.26 15.89
CA ASN A 321 8.70 -31.39 14.51
C ASN A 321 7.20 -31.69 14.42
N ALA A 322 6.57 -32.07 15.53
CA ALA A 322 5.17 -32.43 15.54
C ALA A 322 4.28 -31.18 15.42
N PRO A 323 3.25 -31.20 14.55
CA PRO A 323 2.32 -30.09 14.44
C PRO A 323 1.53 -29.92 15.74
N ILE A 324 1.29 -28.68 16.13
CA ILE A 324 0.42 -28.29 17.23
C ILE A 324 -0.98 -28.03 16.68
N ASN A 325 -2.02 -28.38 17.43
CA ASN A 325 -3.42 -28.02 17.13
C ASN A 325 -3.84 -26.81 17.99
N VAL A 326 -4.66 -25.91 17.45
CA VAL A 326 -5.21 -24.76 18.20
C VAL A 326 -5.94 -25.20 19.46
N GLU A 327 -6.66 -26.32 19.43
CA GLU A 327 -7.34 -26.83 20.62
C GLU A 327 -6.36 -27.29 21.72
N GLN A 328 -5.14 -27.70 21.35
CA GLN A 328 -4.07 -27.93 22.35
C GLN A 328 -3.55 -26.61 22.92
N LEU A 329 -3.50 -25.53 22.14
CA LEU A 329 -3.12 -24.22 22.65
C LEU A 329 -4.21 -23.64 23.58
N LYS A 330 -5.50 -23.87 23.28
CA LYS A 330 -6.61 -23.43 24.14
C LYS A 330 -6.73 -24.21 25.44
N ALA A 331 -6.37 -25.49 25.43
CA ALA A 331 -6.48 -26.32 26.61
C ALA A 331 -5.49 -25.89 27.71
N GLU A 332 -6.00 -25.74 28.94
CA GLU A 332 -5.16 -25.56 30.12
C GLU A 332 -4.41 -26.85 30.47
N ALA A 333 -3.14 -26.71 30.84
CA ALA A 333 -2.30 -27.81 31.27
C ALA A 333 -1.49 -27.42 32.51
N PRO A 334 -1.92 -27.87 33.71
CA PRO A 334 -1.15 -27.64 34.93
C PRO A 334 0.27 -28.18 34.84
N VAL A 335 1.20 -27.49 35.48
CA VAL A 335 2.60 -27.91 35.56
C VAL A 335 2.68 -29.25 36.30
N LYS A 336 3.29 -30.26 35.66
CA LYS A 336 3.51 -31.59 36.24
C LYS A 336 4.86 -31.64 36.94
N GLY A 337 4.94 -32.37 38.06
CA GLY A 337 6.07 -32.32 39.03
C GLY A 337 7.49 -32.65 38.55
N ALA A 338 7.70 -32.96 37.27
CA ALA A 338 9.05 -33.07 36.69
C ALA A 338 9.67 -31.69 36.38
N VAL A 339 8.85 -30.65 36.24
CA VAL A 339 9.23 -29.27 35.98
C VAL A 339 8.64 -28.39 37.07
N GLN A 340 9.38 -27.39 37.52
CA GLN A 340 8.85 -26.32 38.37
C GLN A 340 8.82 -25.03 37.56
N ALA A 341 7.70 -24.31 37.59
CA ALA A 341 7.58 -23.00 36.98
C ALA A 341 7.34 -21.97 38.08
N HIS A 342 7.99 -20.82 37.96
CA HIS A 342 7.89 -19.73 38.92
C HIS A 342 7.71 -18.42 38.17
N ALA A 343 6.82 -17.55 38.66
CA ALA A 343 6.86 -16.16 38.28
C ALA A 343 8.24 -15.59 38.66
N PHE A 344 8.85 -14.80 37.78
CA PHE A 344 10.15 -14.23 38.07
C PHE A 344 10.02 -13.22 39.23
N ASN A 345 10.83 -13.41 40.27
CA ASN A 345 10.71 -12.68 41.53
C ASN A 345 12.04 -12.02 41.86
N ILE A 346 12.07 -10.70 41.96
CA ILE A 346 13.22 -9.97 42.49
C ILE A 346 12.84 -9.33 43.82
N LYS A 347 13.42 -9.83 44.92
CA LYS A 347 13.25 -9.27 46.28
C LYS A 347 11.79 -9.10 46.72
N GLY A 348 10.86 -9.92 46.21
CA GLY A 348 9.43 -9.87 46.53
C GLY A 348 8.58 -9.14 45.47
N PHE A 349 9.21 -8.55 44.45
CA PHE A 349 8.52 -7.99 43.30
C PHE A 349 8.39 -9.07 42.23
N LEU A 350 7.15 -9.36 41.83
CA LEU A 350 6.85 -10.34 40.79
C LEU A 350 6.75 -9.67 39.42
N SER A 351 7.38 -10.28 38.43
CA SER A 351 7.15 -9.97 37.03
C SER A 351 5.79 -10.50 36.61
N ASN A 352 5.12 -9.79 35.70
CA ASN A 352 3.83 -10.22 35.13
C ASN A 352 3.97 -11.22 33.98
N ASP A 353 5.15 -11.33 33.36
CA ASP A 353 5.33 -12.05 32.09
C ASP A 353 6.62 -12.88 32.01
N ILE A 354 7.66 -12.58 32.80
CA ILE A 354 8.86 -13.40 32.86
C ILE A 354 8.60 -14.65 33.72
N VAL A 355 8.91 -15.82 33.15
CA VAL A 355 8.75 -17.12 33.83
C VAL A 355 10.11 -17.80 33.98
N ARG A 356 10.38 -18.29 35.19
CA ARG A 356 11.56 -19.10 35.51
C ARG A 356 11.16 -20.57 35.62
N PHE A 357 11.75 -21.40 34.77
CA PHE A 357 11.64 -22.85 34.80
C PHE A 357 12.85 -23.48 35.47
N SER A 358 12.63 -24.50 36.28
CA SER A 358 13.70 -25.31 36.87
C SER A 358 13.35 -26.79 36.85
N ALA A 359 14.38 -27.63 36.75
CA ALA A 359 14.21 -29.07 36.98
C ALA A 359 13.82 -29.32 38.45
N ALA A 360 13.24 -30.49 38.75
CA ALA A 360 12.80 -30.85 40.10
C ALA A 360 13.94 -30.86 41.15
N ASP A 361 15.20 -31.00 40.72
CA ASP A 361 16.38 -30.90 41.57
C ASP A 361 16.80 -29.46 41.90
N GLY A 362 16.15 -28.46 41.30
CA GLY A 362 16.42 -27.04 41.50
C GLY A 362 17.74 -26.55 40.93
N GLY A 363 18.50 -27.38 40.20
CA GLY A 363 19.82 -27.04 39.69
C GLY A 363 19.73 -26.09 38.50
N ARG A 364 19.31 -26.61 37.34
CA ARG A 364 19.25 -25.83 36.10
C ARG A 364 18.09 -24.84 36.12
N GLN A 365 18.36 -23.59 35.74
CA GLN A 365 17.35 -22.54 35.58
C GLN A 365 17.24 -22.14 34.12
N VAL A 366 16.03 -21.93 33.63
CA VAL A 366 15.77 -21.34 32.31
C VAL A 366 14.76 -20.22 32.48
N LEU A 367 15.13 -19.02 32.06
CA LEU A 367 14.29 -17.83 32.08
C LEU A 367 13.66 -17.64 30.71
N TYR A 368 12.33 -17.54 30.66
CA TYR A 368 11.59 -17.08 29.48
C TYR A 368 11.27 -15.60 29.65
N ILE A 369 11.80 -14.77 28.75
CA ILE A 369 11.53 -13.34 28.69
C ILE A 369 10.79 -13.06 27.37
N PRO A 370 9.47 -12.81 27.42
CA PRO A 370 8.71 -12.47 26.22
C PRO A 370 9.30 -11.23 25.51
N GLY A 371 9.43 -11.29 24.18
CA GLY A 371 9.91 -10.17 23.37
C GLY A 371 11.44 -9.98 23.33
N SER A 372 12.23 -10.77 24.05
CA SER A 372 13.69 -10.75 23.94
C SER A 372 14.22 -11.71 22.87
N GLU A 373 15.41 -11.42 22.34
CA GLU A 373 16.13 -12.30 21.41
C GLU A 373 17.57 -12.53 21.93
N PRO A 374 17.91 -13.74 22.39
CA PRO A 374 17.04 -14.92 22.52
C PRO A 374 15.94 -14.75 23.60
N ALA A 375 14.82 -15.44 23.42
CA ALA A 375 13.68 -15.43 24.36
C ALA A 375 13.93 -16.30 25.61
N PHE A 376 14.79 -17.30 25.50
CA PHE A 376 15.17 -18.19 26.60
C PHE A 376 16.63 -17.99 27.00
N LEU A 377 16.86 -17.71 28.28
CA LEU A 377 18.19 -17.62 28.88
C LEU A 377 18.41 -18.78 29.85
N ARG A 378 19.47 -19.55 29.66
CA ARG A 378 19.78 -20.70 30.53
C ARG A 378 20.83 -20.37 31.59
N PHE A 379 20.73 -20.95 32.77
CA PHE A 379 21.70 -20.79 33.84
C PHE A 379 21.95 -22.14 34.50
N ASP A 380 23.22 -22.42 34.80
CA ASP A 380 23.60 -23.70 35.41
C ASP A 380 23.17 -23.80 36.88
N SER A 381 22.87 -22.67 37.53
CA SER A 381 22.40 -22.61 38.92
C SER A 381 21.60 -21.33 39.22
N LEU A 382 20.90 -21.31 40.36
CA LEU A 382 20.21 -20.11 40.83
C LEU A 382 21.18 -18.96 41.14
N GLU A 383 22.38 -19.26 41.63
CA GLU A 383 23.43 -18.26 41.89
C GLU A 383 23.92 -17.59 40.60
N LYS A 384 23.97 -18.34 39.48
CA LYS A 384 24.32 -17.76 38.17
C LYS A 384 23.24 -16.83 37.65
N LEU A 385 21.97 -17.19 37.84
CA LEU A 385 20.84 -16.32 37.54
C LEU A 385 20.88 -15.05 38.42
N ASP A 386 21.17 -15.20 39.71
CA ASP A 386 21.31 -14.08 40.66
C ASP A 386 22.38 -13.08 40.23
N GLN A 387 23.57 -13.58 39.87
CA GLN A 387 24.66 -12.77 39.35
C GLN A 387 24.27 -12.05 38.05
N TRP A 388 23.56 -12.73 37.15
CA TRP A 388 23.10 -12.14 35.90
C TRP A 388 22.13 -10.97 36.15
N VAL A 389 21.20 -11.08 37.11
CA VAL A 389 20.30 -9.98 37.47
C VAL A 389 21.09 -8.78 37.98
N ILE A 390 22.05 -9.01 38.90
CA ILE A 390 22.93 -7.96 39.41
C ILE A 390 23.65 -7.26 38.26
N ASP A 391 24.16 -8.02 37.28
CA ASP A 391 24.86 -7.46 36.13
C ASP A 391 23.93 -6.65 35.21
N GLN A 392 22.66 -7.03 35.04
CA GLN A 392 21.67 -6.21 34.33
C GLN A 392 21.44 -4.88 35.03
N THR A 393 21.43 -4.84 36.36
CA THR A 393 21.21 -3.58 37.11
C THR A 393 22.35 -2.57 36.97
N LYS A 394 23.57 -3.00 36.60
CA LYS A 394 24.73 -2.09 36.51
C LYS A 394 24.67 -1.18 35.28
N ASP A 395 24.02 -1.60 34.21
CA ASP A 395 23.85 -0.82 32.99
C ASP A 395 22.48 -0.13 33.03
N PRO A 396 22.41 1.22 32.93
CA PRO A 396 21.14 1.95 33.00
C PRO A 396 20.09 1.49 31.98
N LYS A 397 20.50 1.15 30.76
CA LYS A 397 19.56 0.73 29.70
C LYS A 397 19.05 -0.69 29.92
N LYS A 398 19.93 -1.61 30.30
CA LYS A 398 19.53 -3.00 30.63
C LYS A 398 18.64 -3.05 31.86
N ARG A 399 18.97 -2.21 32.86
CA ARG A 399 18.15 -2.00 34.05
C ARG A 399 16.74 -1.57 33.65
N GLU A 400 16.62 -0.50 32.87
CA GLU A 400 15.33 0.02 32.40
C GLU A 400 14.54 -1.03 31.61
N SER A 401 15.21 -1.75 30.69
CA SER A 401 14.62 -2.82 29.90
C SER A 401 14.04 -3.93 30.79
N LEU A 402 14.82 -4.45 31.76
CA LEU A 402 14.36 -5.46 32.71
C LEU A 402 13.17 -4.96 33.57
N MET A 403 13.20 -3.70 33.98
CA MET A 403 12.11 -3.11 34.75
C MET A 403 10.79 -3.06 33.95
N THR A 404 10.83 -3.07 32.61
CA THR A 404 9.60 -3.07 31.77
C THR A 404 8.74 -4.32 31.92
N HIS A 405 9.27 -5.36 32.55
CA HIS A 405 8.56 -6.61 32.87
C HIS A 405 7.92 -6.63 34.27
N PHE A 406 7.88 -5.47 34.94
CA PHE A 406 7.26 -5.29 36.25
C PHE A 406 6.19 -4.19 36.18
N PRO A 407 5.09 -4.31 36.95
CA PRO A 407 4.05 -3.29 36.98
C PRO A 407 4.61 -1.96 37.51
N LEU A 408 4.09 -0.85 37.01
CA LEU A 408 4.54 0.49 37.38
C LEU A 408 4.42 0.76 38.88
N ILE A 409 3.38 0.23 39.52
CA ILE A 409 3.18 0.37 40.96
C ILE A 409 4.31 -0.29 41.77
N ALA A 410 4.99 -1.33 41.24
CA ALA A 410 6.10 -1.98 41.94
C ALA A 410 7.42 -1.20 41.84
N ARG A 411 7.53 -0.23 40.93
CA ARG A 411 8.75 0.55 40.68
C ARG A 411 9.01 1.62 41.73
N GLN A 412 7.94 2.31 42.15
CA GLN A 412 8.00 3.46 43.05
C GLN A 412 8.20 3.04 44.51
N ASP A 413 8.80 3.93 45.31
CA ASP A 413 8.81 3.81 46.77
C ASP A 413 7.41 4.09 47.32
N HIS A 414 7.02 3.36 48.37
CA HIS A 414 5.67 3.43 48.95
C HIS A 414 5.73 3.54 50.47
N GLU A 415 4.71 4.17 51.07
CA GLU A 415 4.51 4.03 52.50
C GLU A 415 4.28 2.55 52.87
N PRO A 416 4.78 2.09 54.04
CA PRO A 416 4.68 0.69 54.42
C PRO A 416 3.22 0.20 54.46
N GLY A 417 2.93 -0.87 53.73
CA GLY A 417 1.60 -1.47 53.63
C GLY A 417 0.68 -0.88 52.55
N THR A 418 1.12 0.13 51.80
CA THR A 418 0.34 0.74 50.70
C THR A 418 0.21 -0.22 49.52
N ILE A 419 1.28 -0.91 49.12
CA ILE A 419 1.23 -1.91 48.05
C ILE A 419 0.34 -3.10 48.45
N GLU A 420 0.39 -3.53 49.71
CA GLU A 420 -0.44 -4.62 50.24
C GLU A 420 -1.93 -4.24 50.26
N LYS A 421 -2.26 -2.99 50.63
CA LYS A 421 -3.64 -2.46 50.59
C LYS A 421 -4.16 -2.28 49.17
N LEU A 422 -3.37 -1.72 48.25
CA LEU A 422 -3.77 -1.58 46.85
C LEU A 422 -3.94 -2.95 46.18
N ALA A 423 -3.04 -3.90 46.43
CA ALA A 423 -3.16 -5.26 45.91
C ALA A 423 -4.41 -5.99 46.43
N LYS A 424 -4.75 -5.85 47.72
CA LYS A 424 -5.95 -6.49 48.32
C LYS A 424 -7.28 -5.90 47.83
N VAL A 425 -7.32 -4.63 47.45
CA VAL A 425 -8.54 -3.94 47.03
C VAL A 425 -8.76 -4.01 45.51
N PHE A 426 -7.70 -3.92 44.71
CA PHE A 426 -7.79 -3.82 43.25
C PHE A 426 -7.32 -5.08 42.50
N MET A 427 -6.68 -6.05 43.18
CA MET A 427 -6.20 -7.32 42.61
C MET A 427 -6.53 -8.51 43.52
N PRO A 428 -7.83 -8.81 43.76
CA PRO A 428 -8.25 -9.83 44.73
C PRO A 428 -7.85 -11.26 44.34
N VAL A 429 -7.51 -11.51 43.08
CA VAL A 429 -7.08 -12.83 42.58
C VAL A 429 -5.61 -13.11 42.94
N LEU A 430 -4.77 -12.11 43.20
CA LEU A 430 -3.37 -12.29 43.63
C LEU A 430 -3.17 -12.38 45.15
N TRP A 431 -4.23 -12.66 45.94
CA TRP A 431 -4.16 -12.88 47.40
C TRP A 431 -3.03 -13.84 47.82
N PHE A 432 -2.62 -14.76 46.94
CA PHE A 432 -1.58 -15.77 47.18
C PHE A 432 -0.16 -15.28 46.90
N THR A 433 0.02 -14.04 46.46
CA THR A 433 1.35 -13.44 46.27
C THR A 433 1.74 -12.61 47.50
N ASN A 434 2.92 -12.88 48.05
CA ASN A 434 3.52 -12.07 49.11
C ASN A 434 4.00 -10.73 48.53
N VAL A 435 3.07 -9.86 48.13
CA VAL A 435 3.39 -8.50 47.68
C VAL A 435 4.01 -7.77 48.86
N GLY A 436 5.30 -7.45 48.72
CA GLY A 436 6.18 -7.13 49.85
C GLY A 436 5.66 -6.01 50.76
N SER A 437 5.85 -6.20 52.07
CA SER A 437 5.68 -5.18 53.12
C SER A 437 6.77 -4.09 53.08
N LYS A 438 7.31 -3.80 51.90
CA LYS A 438 8.54 -3.02 51.71
C LYS A 438 8.21 -1.57 51.40
N THR A 439 8.98 -0.68 52.01
CA THR A 439 8.88 0.77 51.80
C THR A 439 9.62 1.24 50.55
N GLU A 440 10.56 0.43 50.07
CA GLU A 440 11.41 0.75 48.92
C GLU A 440 10.93 -0.01 47.70
N GLY A 441 10.74 0.70 46.58
CA GLY A 441 10.34 0.17 45.29
C GLY A 441 11.44 -0.57 44.55
N LEU A 442 11.10 -1.12 43.39
CA LEU A 442 12.03 -1.84 42.52
C LEU A 442 13.16 -0.94 42.02
N ASP A 443 12.90 0.35 41.75
CA ASP A 443 13.88 1.32 41.26
C ASP A 443 15.01 1.48 42.29
N SER A 444 14.63 1.81 43.52
CA SER A 444 15.53 1.89 44.68
C SER A 444 16.25 0.57 44.96
N THR A 445 15.55 -0.55 44.81
CA THR A 445 16.13 -1.89 44.96
C THR A 445 17.22 -2.16 43.92
N PHE A 446 16.96 -1.82 42.65
CA PHE A 446 17.91 -2.02 41.54
C PHE A 446 19.12 -1.09 41.66
N GLU A 447 18.94 0.15 42.12
CA GLU A 447 20.07 1.04 42.43
C GLU A 447 20.97 0.48 43.53
N LYS A 448 20.37 -0.13 44.57
CA LYS A 448 21.14 -0.75 45.65
C LYS A 448 21.85 -2.03 45.20
N LEU A 449 21.22 -2.85 44.36
CA LEU A 449 21.86 -4.02 43.74
C LEU A 449 23.04 -3.60 42.86
N ALA A 450 22.86 -2.59 42.00
CA ALA A 450 23.90 -2.08 41.11
C ALA A 450 25.13 -1.57 41.88
N ASN A 451 24.89 -0.93 43.03
CA ASN A 451 25.93 -0.35 43.88
C ASN A 451 26.47 -1.33 44.95
N GLY A 452 26.04 -2.60 44.93
CA GLY A 452 26.49 -3.62 45.89
C GLY A 452 26.09 -3.36 47.34
N LYS A 453 25.07 -2.51 47.58
CA LYS A 453 24.55 -2.17 48.91
C LYS A 453 23.60 -3.24 49.47
N LEU A 454 23.16 -4.18 48.65
CA LEU A 454 22.38 -5.35 49.03
C LEU A 454 23.23 -6.61 48.86
N THR A 455 23.43 -7.37 49.93
CA THR A 455 24.27 -8.58 49.95
C THR A 455 23.48 -9.89 50.05
N ASP A 456 22.19 -9.83 50.37
CA ASP A 456 21.33 -11.02 50.42
C ASP A 456 20.95 -11.46 49.00
N PRO A 457 20.66 -12.76 48.76
CA PRO A 457 20.21 -13.26 47.45
C PRO A 457 19.01 -12.47 46.88
N THR A 458 18.99 -12.25 45.57
CA THR A 458 17.92 -11.52 44.87
C THR A 458 16.60 -12.29 44.96
N PHE A 459 16.65 -13.62 45.02
CA PHE A 459 15.51 -14.52 45.10
C PHE A 459 15.27 -14.98 46.55
N ASN A 460 14.19 -14.52 47.20
CA ASN A 460 13.81 -14.92 48.55
C ASN A 460 12.32 -15.34 48.60
N GLY A 461 12.04 -16.59 49.01
CA GLY A 461 10.68 -17.09 49.33
C GLY A 461 10.07 -18.07 48.32
N ASP A 462 8.99 -18.75 48.74
CA ASP A 462 8.25 -19.78 47.98
C ASP A 462 7.05 -19.22 47.17
N GLY A 463 6.69 -17.95 47.40
CA GLY A 463 5.45 -17.33 46.91
C GLY A 463 5.38 -17.04 45.41
N SER A 464 6.30 -17.58 44.59
CA SER A 464 6.28 -17.42 43.13
C SER A 464 5.95 -18.70 42.37
N HIS A 465 5.72 -19.83 43.07
CA HIS A 465 5.50 -21.11 42.41
C HIS A 465 4.15 -21.16 41.65
N LEU A 466 4.21 -21.43 40.35
CA LEU A 466 3.04 -21.58 39.47
C LEU A 466 2.59 -23.04 39.48
N LYS A 467 1.55 -23.37 40.26
CA LYS A 467 0.99 -24.74 40.37
C LYS A 467 -0.04 -25.06 39.28
N GLY A 468 -0.68 -24.05 38.71
CA GLY A 468 -1.68 -24.18 37.63
C GLY A 468 -1.07 -24.20 36.24
N ASP A 469 -1.87 -23.90 35.21
CA ASP A 469 -1.36 -23.64 33.85
C ASP A 469 -0.56 -22.32 33.86
N VAL A 470 0.66 -22.36 33.33
CA VAL A 470 1.58 -21.20 33.33
C VAL A 470 0.97 -20.02 32.58
N PHE A 471 0.28 -20.27 31.46
CA PHE A 471 -0.23 -19.23 30.59
C PHE A 471 -1.49 -18.61 31.17
N SER A 472 -2.35 -19.38 31.84
CA SER A 472 -3.47 -18.86 32.63
C SER A 472 -3.00 -17.89 33.72
N ALA A 473 -1.89 -18.23 34.41
CA ALA A 473 -1.28 -17.36 35.40
C ALA A 473 -0.66 -16.08 34.78
N MET A 474 0.05 -16.21 33.64
CA MET A 474 0.58 -15.06 32.90
C MET A 474 -0.54 -14.15 32.39
N THR A 475 -1.63 -14.71 31.86
CA THR A 475 -2.81 -13.96 31.41
C THR A 475 -3.45 -13.17 32.55
N SER A 476 -3.61 -13.81 33.72
CA SER A 476 -4.13 -13.14 34.92
C SER A 476 -3.24 -11.99 35.35
N ALA A 477 -1.92 -12.22 35.42
CA ALA A 477 -0.95 -11.19 35.78
C ALA A 477 -0.87 -10.05 34.75
N SER A 478 -1.01 -10.34 33.45
CA SER A 478 -1.11 -9.33 32.39
C SER A 478 -2.38 -8.50 32.51
N LYS A 479 -3.52 -9.10 32.86
CA LYS A 479 -4.78 -8.38 33.11
C LYS A 479 -4.67 -7.38 34.23
N GLU A 480 -4.12 -7.86 35.33
CA GLU A 480 -3.92 -7.09 36.55
C GLU A 480 -2.92 -5.95 36.33
N ARG A 481 -1.80 -6.23 35.66
CA ARG A 481 -0.86 -5.20 35.25
C ARG A 481 -1.51 -4.16 34.35
N MET A 482 -2.24 -4.58 33.31
CA MET A 482 -2.92 -3.65 32.40
C MET A 482 -3.84 -2.70 33.16
N THR A 483 -4.59 -3.22 34.13
CA THR A 483 -5.50 -2.44 34.97
C THR A 483 -4.75 -1.50 35.91
N SER A 484 -3.73 -2.01 36.62
CA SER A 484 -2.93 -1.24 37.57
C SER A 484 -2.10 -0.15 36.89
N ASP A 485 -1.47 -0.47 35.77
CA ASP A 485 -0.62 0.46 35.03
C ASP A 485 -1.50 1.57 34.42
N ALA A 486 -2.70 1.24 33.93
CA ALA A 486 -3.69 2.22 33.51
C ALA A 486 -4.16 3.12 34.67
N ASP A 487 -4.43 2.57 35.85
CA ASP A 487 -4.80 3.38 37.03
C ASP A 487 -3.68 4.34 37.44
N VAL A 488 -2.42 3.89 37.46
CA VAL A 488 -1.26 4.74 37.77
C VAL A 488 -1.07 5.85 36.72
N MET A 489 -1.25 5.53 35.43
CA MET A 489 -0.94 6.46 34.33
C MET A 489 -2.09 7.38 33.93
N ILE A 490 -3.34 6.96 34.14
CA ILE A 490 -4.53 7.66 33.66
C ILE A 490 -5.27 8.41 34.79
N LYS A 491 -4.88 8.20 36.05
CA LYS A 491 -5.54 8.76 37.24
C LYS A 491 -5.95 10.21 37.06
N SER A 492 -7.26 10.43 37.13
CA SER A 492 -7.85 11.75 36.98
C SER A 492 -7.72 12.56 38.28
N ASN A 493 -7.08 13.72 38.16
CA ASN A 493 -7.53 14.99 38.74
C ASN A 493 -7.72 15.18 40.25
N SER A 494 -7.40 14.22 41.12
CA SER A 494 -7.75 14.37 42.55
C SER A 494 -6.68 14.10 43.60
N GLU A 495 -5.49 13.54 43.30
CA GLU A 495 -4.47 13.40 44.34
C GLU A 495 -3.03 13.44 43.81
N VAL A 496 -2.18 14.10 44.59
CA VAL A 496 -0.84 14.58 44.28
C VAL A 496 0.16 13.42 44.13
N THR A 497 0.76 13.29 42.95
CA THR A 497 2.20 12.97 42.79
C THR A 497 2.64 13.39 41.39
N ARG A 498 3.02 14.67 41.25
CA ARG A 498 3.40 15.33 39.98
C ARG A 498 4.77 14.90 39.44
N ASP A 499 5.55 14.12 40.20
CA ASP A 499 6.97 13.90 39.88
C ASP A 499 7.23 12.70 38.97
N THR A 500 6.28 11.78 38.77
CA THR A 500 6.54 10.58 37.94
C THR A 500 6.37 10.83 36.44
N TRP A 501 5.49 11.74 36.05
CA TRP A 501 5.05 11.81 34.67
C TRP A 501 5.83 12.79 33.78
N LEU A 502 6.68 13.62 34.37
CA LEU A 502 7.43 14.62 33.62
C LEU A 502 8.50 14.03 32.69
N ASN A 503 8.85 12.75 32.81
CA ASN A 503 9.97 12.16 32.07
C ASN A 503 9.65 11.26 30.87
N ASP A 504 8.44 10.68 30.70
CA ASP A 504 8.20 9.84 29.50
C ASP A 504 6.72 9.71 29.07
N ILE A 505 6.36 10.51 28.06
CA ILE A 505 5.07 10.42 27.33
C ILE A 505 4.99 9.11 26.50
N THR A 506 6.14 8.52 26.20
CA THR A 506 6.29 7.21 25.55
C THR A 506 5.68 6.06 26.37
N VAL A 507 5.56 6.20 27.70
CA VAL A 507 5.00 5.15 28.57
C VAL A 507 3.55 4.85 28.25
N ALA A 508 2.68 5.86 28.09
CA ALA A 508 1.25 5.65 27.84
C ALA A 508 0.96 5.00 26.47
N ALA A 509 1.74 5.33 25.44
CA ALA A 509 1.60 4.75 24.10
C ALA A 509 2.09 3.30 24.02
N GLY A 510 3.11 2.94 24.82
CA GLY A 510 3.70 1.60 24.85
C GLY A 510 3.16 0.66 25.93
N LEU A 511 2.40 1.18 26.91
CA LEU A 511 2.02 0.45 28.13
C LEU A 511 1.28 -0.86 27.84
N LEU A 512 0.30 -0.78 26.94
CA LEU A 512 -0.57 -1.91 26.60
C LEU A 512 -0.04 -2.68 25.38
N ALA A 513 0.67 -2.01 24.47
CA ALA A 513 1.31 -2.65 23.32
C ALA A 513 2.39 -3.66 23.73
N LYS A 514 3.07 -3.45 24.85
CA LYS A 514 4.05 -4.39 25.43
C LYS A 514 3.41 -5.67 25.98
N LEU A 515 2.09 -5.65 26.21
CA LEU A 515 1.30 -6.81 26.58
C LEU A 515 0.63 -7.46 25.36
N ALA A 516 0.76 -6.90 24.16
CA ALA A 516 0.15 -7.52 22.98
C ALA A 516 0.78 -8.90 22.74
N PRO A 517 -0.03 -9.96 22.55
CA PRO A 517 0.52 -11.23 22.11
C PRO A 517 1.20 -11.00 20.76
N ILE A 518 2.47 -11.34 20.66
CA ILE A 518 3.25 -11.11 19.44
C ILE A 518 2.65 -11.98 18.34
N ALA A 519 1.90 -11.35 17.43
CA ALA A 519 2.12 -11.38 15.99
C ALA A 519 0.93 -10.78 15.21
N ALA A 520 0.78 -9.45 15.23
CA ALA A 520 -0.01 -8.76 14.22
C ALA A 520 0.92 -8.07 13.21
N PRO A 521 0.74 -8.29 11.89
CA PRO A 521 1.31 -7.42 10.87
C PRO A 521 0.73 -5.99 10.89
N VAL A 522 -0.22 -5.68 11.80
CA VAL A 522 -0.96 -4.42 11.86
C VAL A 522 -0.40 -3.42 12.89
N ALA A 523 0.49 -3.85 13.80
CA ALA A 523 1.01 -2.99 14.87
C ALA A 523 2.25 -2.17 14.46
N VAL A 524 2.25 -1.52 13.29
CA VAL A 524 3.35 -0.59 12.95
C VAL A 524 3.33 0.69 13.78
N ALA A 525 2.27 0.95 14.53
CA ALA A 525 2.17 2.14 15.38
C ALA A 525 2.90 2.02 16.74
N ALA A 526 3.36 0.85 17.19
CA ALA A 526 3.84 0.70 18.58
C ALA A 526 5.25 0.12 18.78
N VAL A 527 5.92 -0.41 17.73
CA VAL A 527 7.26 -1.00 17.89
C VAL A 527 8.34 0.06 17.68
N ALA A 528 8.50 0.92 18.68
CA ALA A 528 9.67 1.79 18.80
C ALA A 528 10.06 1.97 20.27
N THR A 529 10.15 0.91 21.06
CA THR A 529 10.82 0.98 22.39
C THR A 529 11.56 -0.32 22.76
N GLY A 530 12.87 -0.34 22.53
CA GLY A 530 13.89 -0.77 23.52
C GLY A 530 13.92 -2.20 24.12
N LEU A 531 13.37 -3.25 23.51
CA LEU A 531 13.47 -4.62 24.08
C LEU A 531 14.65 -5.48 23.58
N THR A 532 15.43 -5.00 22.60
CA THR A 532 16.54 -5.79 22.02
C THR A 532 17.81 -5.85 22.87
N GLU A 533 17.93 -5.09 23.97
CA GLU A 533 19.23 -4.85 24.62
C GLU A 533 19.61 -5.79 25.79
N LEU A 534 18.75 -6.71 26.23
CA LEU A 534 19.03 -7.57 27.40
C LEU A 534 20.07 -8.69 27.13
N ALA A 535 20.36 -9.02 25.88
CA ALA A 535 21.28 -10.11 25.53
C ALA A 535 22.51 -9.67 24.73
N LEU A 536 22.36 -8.70 23.83
CA LEU A 536 23.45 -8.04 23.10
C LEU A 536 22.95 -6.61 22.83
N GLY A 537 23.78 -5.58 22.99
CA GLY A 537 23.45 -4.21 22.56
C GLY A 537 23.38 -4.12 21.03
N ALA A 538 22.42 -4.82 20.43
CA ALA A 538 22.20 -4.92 19.00
C ALA A 538 20.95 -4.10 18.65
N GLU A 539 21.19 -2.88 18.19
CA GLU A 539 20.22 -2.17 17.38
C GLU A 539 19.91 -2.99 16.12
N LYS A 540 18.63 -3.31 15.95
CA LYS A 540 17.86 -3.55 14.71
C LYS A 540 17.10 -4.86 14.70
N GLN A 541 15.82 -4.74 15.03
CA GLN A 541 14.75 -5.56 14.45
C GLN A 541 13.50 -4.68 14.28
N ALA A 542 13.65 -3.60 13.51
CA ALA A 542 12.54 -2.79 12.99
C ALA A 542 12.95 -1.88 11.81
N SER A 543 14.11 -2.12 11.17
CA SER A 543 14.62 -1.25 10.11
C SER A 543 14.04 -1.61 8.74
N GLY A 544 12.73 -1.40 8.58
CA GLY A 544 12.19 -0.99 7.30
C GLY A 544 12.26 0.53 7.24
N ASP A 545 12.84 1.09 6.19
CA ASP A 545 12.90 2.54 5.97
C ASP A 545 11.49 3.09 5.65
N THR A 546 10.59 2.19 5.25
CA THR A 546 9.19 2.48 4.96
C THR A 546 8.22 1.63 5.80
N LEU A 547 7.02 2.15 6.01
CA LEU A 547 5.88 1.44 6.61
C LEU A 547 5.60 0.10 5.90
N ALA A 548 5.75 0.05 4.58
CA ALA A 548 5.51 -1.15 3.78
C ALA A 548 6.53 -2.26 4.07
N GLU A 549 7.81 -1.93 4.23
CA GLU A 549 8.86 -2.90 4.59
C GLU A 549 8.67 -3.45 6.01
N ARG A 550 8.20 -2.61 6.95
CA ARG A 550 7.88 -3.05 8.31
C ARG A 550 6.70 -4.02 8.33
N ASN A 551 5.65 -3.75 7.55
CA ASN A 551 4.50 -4.63 7.38
C ASN A 551 4.88 -5.98 6.75
N ASP A 552 5.73 -5.98 5.72
CA ASP A 552 6.22 -7.20 5.05
C ASP A 552 7.08 -8.05 5.99
N GLY A 553 8.00 -7.42 6.74
CA GLY A 553 8.83 -8.10 7.73
C GLY A 553 8.00 -8.73 8.86
N ALA A 554 7.01 -8.01 9.38
CA ALA A 554 6.11 -8.52 10.42
C ALA A 554 5.24 -9.69 9.90
N SER A 555 4.74 -9.59 8.66
CA SER A 555 3.96 -10.66 8.03
C SER A 555 4.79 -11.92 7.85
N LYS A 556 6.03 -11.81 7.36
CA LYS A 556 6.95 -12.94 7.19
C LYS A 556 7.35 -13.59 8.51
N ALA A 557 7.57 -12.80 9.56
CA ALA A 557 7.84 -13.33 10.89
C ALA A 557 6.65 -14.12 11.43
N PHE A 558 5.43 -13.62 11.20
CA PHE A 558 4.20 -14.31 11.60
C PHE A 558 3.95 -15.59 10.78
N ASP A 559 4.16 -15.56 9.47
CA ASP A 559 4.10 -16.76 8.64
C ASP A 559 5.17 -17.78 9.08
N GLY A 560 6.34 -17.32 9.50
CA GLY A 560 7.37 -18.14 10.14
C GLY A 560 6.85 -18.85 11.40
N LEU A 561 6.17 -18.11 12.28
CA LEU A 561 5.50 -18.65 13.47
C LEU A 561 4.47 -19.71 13.10
N LEU A 562 3.56 -19.40 12.18
CA LEU A 562 2.50 -20.32 11.76
C LEU A 562 3.10 -21.62 11.20
N ASN A 563 4.14 -21.52 10.36
CA ASN A 563 4.83 -22.68 9.82
C ASN A 563 5.54 -23.51 10.91
N THR A 564 6.16 -22.87 11.91
CA THR A 564 6.85 -23.56 13.01
C THR A 564 5.89 -24.27 13.97
N LEU A 565 4.68 -23.75 14.14
CA LEU A 565 3.68 -24.36 15.04
C LEU A 565 2.85 -25.45 14.35
N PHE A 566 2.37 -25.19 13.13
CA PHE A 566 1.28 -25.98 12.53
C PHE A 566 1.70 -26.93 11.40
N SER A 567 2.91 -26.81 10.85
CA SER A 567 3.35 -27.67 9.72
C SER A 567 3.96 -29.01 10.16
N VAL A 568 3.79 -30.06 9.35
CA VAL A 568 4.48 -31.35 9.53
C VAL A 568 5.95 -31.19 9.16
N GLY A 569 6.87 -31.58 10.04
CA GLY A 569 8.33 -31.42 9.82
C GLY A 569 8.86 -30.02 10.13
N ALA A 570 8.14 -29.26 10.97
CA ALA A 570 8.36 -27.83 11.26
C ALA A 570 9.75 -27.44 11.80
N SER A 571 10.59 -28.39 12.26
CA SER A 571 11.99 -28.11 12.63
C SER A 571 13.05 -28.61 11.63
N GLY A 572 12.66 -29.29 10.55
CA GLY A 572 13.50 -29.48 9.37
C GLY A 572 13.83 -28.15 8.70
N SER A 573 14.93 -28.06 7.95
CA SER A 573 15.11 -26.97 6.97
C SER A 573 13.81 -26.86 6.19
N ALA A 574 13.29 -25.65 6.01
CA ALA A 574 12.14 -25.45 5.13
C ALA A 574 12.61 -25.72 3.69
N GLU A 575 12.80 -26.98 3.34
CA GLU A 575 12.69 -27.40 1.95
C GLU A 575 11.23 -27.14 1.60
N ASP A 576 11.06 -26.26 0.63
CA ASP A 576 9.75 -25.92 0.12
C ASP A 576 9.11 -27.23 -0.38
N PRO A 577 7.99 -27.69 0.21
CA PRO A 577 7.38 -28.97 -0.12
C PRO A 577 6.86 -29.04 -1.56
N PHE A 578 6.95 -27.93 -2.30
CA PHE A 578 6.59 -27.78 -3.69
C PHE A 578 7.79 -27.72 -4.66
N ILE A 579 9.04 -27.81 -4.17
CA ILE A 579 10.22 -27.95 -5.05
C ILE A 579 10.39 -29.43 -5.46
N PRO A 580 10.34 -29.76 -6.77
CA PRO A 580 10.60 -31.12 -7.22
C PRO A 580 12.08 -31.53 -6.99
N PRO A 581 12.37 -32.81 -6.67
CA PRO A 581 13.73 -33.27 -6.47
C PRO A 581 14.55 -33.14 -7.76
N GLY A 582 15.61 -32.33 -7.73
CA GLY A 582 16.52 -32.20 -8.87
C GLY A 582 17.34 -33.48 -9.08
N GLU A 583 17.34 -34.02 -10.29
CA GLU A 583 18.31 -35.05 -10.69
C GLU A 583 19.74 -34.48 -10.64
N LYS A 584 20.65 -35.25 -10.02
CA LYS A 584 22.08 -34.93 -9.99
C LYS A 584 22.63 -34.96 -11.43
N PRO A 585 23.34 -33.93 -11.90
CA PRO A 585 23.97 -33.96 -13.22
C PRO A 585 25.01 -35.08 -13.29
N LEU A 586 24.97 -35.87 -14.37
CA LEU A 586 26.01 -36.82 -14.75
C LEU A 586 27.33 -36.08 -15.00
N THR A 587 28.41 -36.56 -14.40
CA THR A 587 29.79 -36.10 -14.63
C THR A 587 30.23 -36.32 -16.08
N PRO A 588 30.71 -35.29 -16.80
CA PRO A 588 31.32 -35.47 -18.13
C PRO A 588 32.77 -35.96 -18.03
N THR A 589 33.15 -36.91 -18.90
CA THR A 589 34.54 -37.32 -19.17
C THR A 589 35.28 -36.33 -20.06
N PRO A 590 36.63 -36.28 -19.99
CA PRO A 590 37.42 -35.12 -20.41
C PRO A 590 38.01 -35.28 -21.81
N ASP A 591 37.66 -34.36 -22.73
CA ASP A 591 38.59 -33.81 -23.73
C ASP A 591 37.94 -32.63 -24.46
N GLU A 592 38.07 -31.45 -23.86
CA GLU A 592 38.23 -30.12 -24.49
C GLU A 592 38.21 -29.08 -23.36
N SER A 593 39.34 -28.40 -23.13
CA SER A 593 39.58 -27.53 -21.97
C SER A 593 38.63 -26.31 -21.90
N PRO A 594 37.76 -26.20 -20.88
CA PRO A 594 37.08 -24.96 -20.53
C PRO A 594 37.99 -24.14 -19.60
N TRP A 595 38.17 -22.86 -19.92
CA TRP A 595 38.80 -21.92 -19.00
C TRP A 595 37.93 -21.73 -17.75
N ILE A 596 38.57 -21.85 -16.60
CA ILE A 596 38.00 -21.66 -15.27
C ILE A 596 37.71 -20.16 -15.05
N GLU A 597 36.45 -19.79 -14.89
CA GLU A 597 36.06 -18.67 -14.03
C GLU A 597 35.28 -19.21 -12.83
N ARG A 598 35.75 -18.81 -11.64
CA ARG A 598 35.15 -19.08 -10.34
C ARG A 598 33.69 -18.60 -10.32
N PRO A 599 32.77 -19.23 -9.57
CA PRO A 599 31.41 -18.73 -9.41
C PRO A 599 31.44 -17.28 -8.91
N ARG A 600 31.03 -16.34 -9.77
CA ARG A 600 30.78 -14.96 -9.38
C ARG A 600 29.48 -14.95 -8.59
N ALA A 601 29.55 -14.41 -7.38
CA ALA A 601 28.40 -14.18 -6.52
C ALA A 601 27.24 -13.53 -7.30
N LEU A 602 26.02 -13.99 -7.02
CA LEU A 602 24.78 -13.36 -7.46
C LEU A 602 24.84 -11.85 -7.17
N PRO A 603 24.49 -10.97 -8.13
CA PRO A 603 24.59 -9.54 -7.92
C PRO A 603 23.47 -9.12 -6.96
N GLY A 604 23.83 -9.00 -5.68
CA GLY A 604 23.17 -8.06 -4.79
C GLY A 604 23.15 -6.68 -5.46
N SER A 605 22.12 -5.90 -5.15
CA SER A 605 22.08 -4.48 -5.48
C SER A 605 23.45 -3.87 -5.24
N ASN A 606 24.15 -3.44 -6.31
CA ASN A 606 25.40 -2.71 -6.18
C ASN A 606 25.06 -1.25 -5.80
N ARG A 607 24.37 -1.08 -4.67
CA ARG A 607 24.33 0.19 -3.96
C ARG A 607 25.63 0.22 -3.17
N LEU A 608 26.49 1.17 -3.52
CA LEU A 608 27.66 1.52 -2.70
C LEU A 608 27.21 1.60 -1.24
N GLN A 609 27.96 0.98 -0.33
CA GLN A 609 27.71 1.16 1.10
C GLN A 609 27.71 2.66 1.43
N PRO A 610 27.01 3.14 2.47
CA PRO A 610 26.97 4.57 2.80
C PRO A 610 28.37 5.22 2.92
N SER A 611 29.38 4.46 3.33
CA SER A 611 30.80 4.85 3.40
C SER A 611 31.51 4.97 2.04
N GLN A 612 30.93 4.45 0.96
CA GLN A 612 31.48 4.41 -0.39
C GLN A 612 30.67 5.28 -1.38
N ALA A 613 29.53 5.83 -0.97
CA ALA A 613 28.56 6.49 -1.83
C ALA A 613 29.04 7.79 -2.50
N GLY A 614 30.25 8.28 -2.19
CA GLY A 614 30.90 9.42 -2.80
C GLY A 614 32.02 9.12 -3.80
N ASN A 615 32.50 7.87 -3.84
CA ASN A 615 33.62 7.46 -4.69
C ASN A 615 33.10 6.68 -5.90
N ILE A 616 33.01 7.37 -7.04
CA ILE A 616 32.52 6.81 -8.30
C ILE A 616 33.54 6.85 -9.43
N THR A 617 34.81 7.17 -9.14
CA THR A 617 35.89 7.32 -10.14
C THR A 617 35.96 6.13 -11.11
N GLN A 618 35.70 4.91 -10.63
CA GLN A 618 35.73 3.68 -11.44
C GLN A 618 34.66 3.63 -12.56
N TYR A 619 33.63 4.46 -12.49
CA TYR A 619 32.54 4.53 -13.47
C TYR A 619 32.71 5.70 -14.45
N GLY A 620 33.83 6.44 -14.38
CA GLY A 620 34.15 7.49 -15.34
C GLY A 620 34.32 6.93 -16.75
N VAL A 621 33.79 7.64 -17.74
CA VAL A 621 33.87 7.22 -19.14
C VAL A 621 35.33 7.36 -19.62
N PRO A 622 35.98 6.26 -20.08
CA PRO A 622 37.34 6.33 -20.59
C PRO A 622 37.42 7.31 -21.77
N ASN A 623 38.41 8.22 -21.76
CA ASN A 623 38.55 9.29 -22.75
C ASN A 623 37.32 10.22 -22.89
N GLY A 624 36.47 10.29 -21.86
CA GLY A 624 35.20 11.02 -21.94
C GLY A 624 35.33 12.51 -22.28
N GLU A 625 36.44 13.16 -21.94
CA GLU A 625 36.73 14.55 -22.33
C GLU A 625 36.90 14.71 -23.85
N GLN A 626 37.50 13.74 -24.54
CA GLN A 626 37.60 13.72 -26.00
C GLN A 626 36.24 13.39 -26.65
N LEU A 627 35.42 12.58 -25.97
CA LEU A 627 34.10 12.17 -26.43
C LEU A 627 33.10 13.34 -26.45
N ILE A 628 33.21 14.27 -25.50
CA ILE A 628 32.34 15.45 -25.42
C ILE A 628 32.92 16.72 -26.07
N GLU A 629 34.15 16.68 -26.60
CA GLU A 629 34.86 17.84 -27.17
C GLU A 629 34.06 18.53 -28.29
N ARG A 630 33.28 17.75 -29.06
CA ARG A 630 32.43 18.24 -30.16
C ARG A 630 30.93 18.13 -29.87
N ALA A 631 30.55 17.82 -28.63
CA ALA A 631 29.18 17.57 -28.23
C ALA A 631 28.41 18.86 -27.91
N VAL A 632 27.09 18.86 -28.17
CA VAL A 632 26.24 20.00 -27.85
C VAL A 632 25.97 20.02 -26.34
N ARG A 633 26.49 21.05 -25.66
CA ARG A 633 26.28 21.30 -24.22
C ARG A 633 25.05 22.18 -23.99
N ASN A 634 24.15 21.75 -23.12
CA ASN A 634 23.00 22.56 -22.72
C ASN A 634 23.30 23.48 -21.51
N ALA A 635 22.33 24.34 -21.15
CA ALA A 635 22.46 25.30 -20.05
C ALA A 635 22.71 24.64 -18.66
N LYS A 636 22.37 23.36 -18.49
CA LYS A 636 22.60 22.58 -17.26
C LYS A 636 23.90 21.76 -17.29
N GLY A 637 24.74 21.94 -18.31
CA GLY A 637 26.02 21.22 -18.41
C GLY A 637 25.91 19.76 -18.82
N ILE A 638 24.82 19.37 -19.48
CA ILE A 638 24.64 18.03 -20.07
C ILE A 638 25.10 18.07 -21.53
N TYR A 639 25.88 17.07 -21.93
CA TYR A 639 26.40 16.86 -23.27
C TYR A 639 25.60 15.76 -23.97
N GLN A 640 25.14 16.03 -25.18
CA GLN A 640 24.50 15.02 -26.03
C GLN A 640 25.50 14.58 -27.10
N VAL A 641 25.76 13.27 -27.18
CA VAL A 641 26.60 12.65 -28.21
C VAL A 641 25.78 11.57 -28.90
N LYS A 642 25.82 11.56 -30.23
CA LYS A 642 25.14 10.54 -31.02
C LYS A 642 26.12 9.40 -31.30
N ASP A 643 25.78 8.19 -30.86
CA ASP A 643 26.61 7.01 -31.09
C ASP A 643 26.69 6.74 -32.61
N ALA A 644 27.92 6.71 -33.14
CA ALA A 644 28.17 6.54 -34.57
C ALA A 644 27.82 5.14 -35.11
N THR A 645 27.66 4.15 -34.23
CA THR A 645 27.41 2.73 -34.53
C THR A 645 25.94 2.37 -34.37
N THR A 646 25.29 2.87 -33.32
CA THR A 646 23.89 2.54 -32.98
C THR A 646 22.90 3.64 -33.35
N GLY A 647 23.37 4.87 -33.60
CA GLY A 647 22.55 6.03 -33.94
C GLY A 647 21.73 6.59 -32.77
N LEU A 648 21.90 6.05 -31.56
CA LEU A 648 21.20 6.46 -30.35
C LEU A 648 21.87 7.68 -29.69
N ASP A 649 21.05 8.49 -29.02
CA ASP A 649 21.53 9.63 -28.24
C ASP A 649 22.03 9.18 -26.87
N GLN A 650 23.32 9.38 -26.63
CA GLN A 650 23.97 9.21 -25.33
C GLN A 650 24.13 10.57 -24.63
N TRP A 651 24.01 10.54 -23.32
CA TRP A 651 23.95 11.73 -22.49
C TRP A 651 25.05 11.68 -21.44
N PHE A 652 25.81 12.77 -21.31
CA PHE A 652 26.96 12.84 -20.41
C PHE A 652 26.94 14.11 -19.56
N ILE A 653 27.57 14.05 -18.39
CA ILE A 653 27.84 15.21 -17.54
C ILE A 653 29.30 15.21 -17.09
N ARG A 654 29.84 16.40 -16.77
CA ARG A 654 31.07 16.52 -15.98
C ARG A 654 30.70 16.54 -14.50
N TYR A 655 31.36 15.69 -13.71
CA TYR A 655 31.15 15.63 -12.27
C TYR A 655 32.49 15.43 -11.55
N THR A 656 32.64 16.10 -10.41
CA THR A 656 33.78 15.91 -9.50
C THR A 656 33.32 15.07 -8.33
N ASP A 657 33.91 13.88 -8.17
CA ASP A 657 33.55 12.98 -7.08
C ASP A 657 34.10 13.43 -5.72
N GLU A 658 33.75 12.73 -4.64
CA GLU A 658 34.20 13.08 -3.28
C GLU A 658 35.71 12.84 -3.06
N THR A 659 36.40 12.22 -4.04
CA THR A 659 37.87 12.11 -4.04
C THR A 659 38.54 13.33 -4.68
N GLY A 660 37.76 14.26 -5.22
CA GLY A 660 38.23 15.47 -5.88
C GLY A 660 38.61 15.25 -7.36
N ILE A 661 38.33 14.08 -7.92
CA ILE A 661 38.67 13.75 -9.30
C ILE A 661 37.49 14.17 -10.21
N ARG A 662 37.76 15.06 -11.17
CA ARG A 662 36.77 15.53 -12.16
C ARG A 662 36.84 14.72 -13.44
N GLN A 663 35.75 14.05 -13.79
CA GLN A 663 35.64 13.20 -14.98
C GLN A 663 34.27 13.34 -15.66
N VAL A 664 34.15 12.76 -16.85
CA VAL A 664 32.90 12.68 -17.61
C VAL A 664 32.22 11.36 -17.28
N PHE A 665 30.92 11.43 -16.98
CA PHE A 665 30.08 10.28 -16.63
C PHE A 665 28.88 10.19 -17.57
N GLU A 666 28.48 8.97 -17.90
CA GLU A 666 27.24 8.73 -18.65
C GLU A 666 26.04 8.81 -17.72
N ILE A 667 24.94 9.38 -18.21
CA ILE A 667 23.68 9.49 -17.48
C ILE A 667 22.57 8.74 -18.19
N LYS A 668 21.62 8.23 -17.40
CA LYS A 668 20.47 7.50 -17.88
C LYS A 668 19.62 8.37 -18.81
N GLY A 669 19.26 7.87 -20.00
CA GLY A 669 18.59 8.65 -21.05
C GLY A 669 17.08 8.93 -20.88
N ASP A 670 16.42 8.40 -19.83
CA ASP A 670 14.97 8.55 -19.58
C ASP A 670 14.61 9.76 -18.69
N PHE A 671 15.54 10.71 -18.52
CA PHE A 671 15.31 11.94 -17.77
C PHE A 671 14.54 12.98 -18.61
N LYS A 672 13.68 13.77 -17.96
CA LYS A 672 13.08 14.95 -18.60
C LYS A 672 14.11 16.08 -18.58
N ARG A 673 14.31 16.79 -19.69
CA ARG A 673 15.23 17.95 -19.76
C ARG A 673 14.86 19.09 -18.79
N SER A 674 13.59 19.13 -18.33
CA SER A 674 13.13 20.03 -17.29
C SER A 674 13.58 19.64 -15.87
N ASN A 675 13.96 18.39 -15.62
CA ASN A 675 14.36 17.93 -14.29
C ASN A 675 15.68 18.57 -13.86
N ASP A 676 15.81 18.79 -12.55
CA ASP A 676 17.01 19.35 -11.93
C ASP A 676 17.88 18.28 -11.27
N TYR A 677 17.65 17.02 -11.63
CA TYR A 677 18.43 15.87 -11.22
C TYR A 677 18.61 14.89 -12.39
N VAL A 678 19.73 14.17 -12.38
CA VAL A 678 20.06 13.10 -13.33
C VAL A 678 20.69 11.93 -12.61
N GLN A 679 20.63 10.74 -13.21
CA GLN A 679 21.23 9.53 -12.66
C GLN A 679 22.48 9.16 -13.47
N ILE A 680 23.65 9.20 -12.82
CA ILE A 680 24.89 8.62 -13.35
C ILE A 680 24.74 7.11 -13.39
N ILE A 681 25.12 6.50 -14.50
CA ILE A 681 25.03 5.05 -14.72
C ILE A 681 26.41 4.42 -14.85
N ASP A 682 26.47 3.11 -14.63
CA ASP A 682 27.58 2.28 -15.05
C ASP A 682 27.50 2.04 -16.58
N PRO A 683 28.48 2.51 -17.37
CA PRO A 683 28.45 2.38 -18.83
C PRO A 683 28.36 0.93 -19.32
N GLY A 684 28.87 -0.04 -18.54
CA GLY A 684 28.86 -1.45 -18.91
C GLY A 684 27.53 -2.16 -18.68
N THR A 685 26.71 -1.65 -17.75
CA THR A 685 25.47 -2.32 -17.31
C THR A 685 24.20 -1.48 -17.47
N GLY A 686 24.32 -0.17 -17.72
CA GLY A 686 23.20 0.77 -17.81
C GLY A 686 22.48 1.03 -16.49
N LYS A 687 23.00 0.48 -15.37
CA LYS A 687 22.37 0.59 -14.05
C LYS A 687 22.77 1.90 -13.35
N PRO A 688 21.85 2.58 -12.67
CA PRO A 688 22.15 3.82 -11.95
C PRO A 688 23.06 3.58 -10.75
N VAL A 689 24.12 4.38 -10.65
CA VAL A 689 25.14 4.34 -9.58
C VAL A 689 24.95 5.50 -8.60
N MET A 690 24.60 6.70 -9.09
CA MET A 690 24.47 7.89 -8.27
C MET A 690 23.44 8.86 -8.86
N THR A 691 22.66 9.54 -8.01
CA THR A 691 21.80 10.66 -8.44
C THR A 691 22.48 11.97 -8.07
N VAL A 692 22.57 12.90 -9.02
CA VAL A 692 23.17 14.22 -8.86
C VAL A 692 22.20 15.30 -9.29
N HIS A 693 22.33 16.49 -8.71
CA HIS A 693 21.45 17.63 -8.90
C HIS A 693 22.20 18.80 -9.54
N ALA A 694 21.52 19.55 -10.39
CA ALA A 694 22.08 20.76 -11.00
C ALA A 694 22.22 21.85 -9.94
N ASN A 695 23.38 22.48 -9.85
CA ASN A 695 23.63 23.58 -8.89
C ASN A 695 23.27 24.98 -9.45
N GLY A 696 22.75 25.06 -10.67
CA GLY A 696 22.39 26.32 -11.34
C GLY A 696 23.54 27.00 -12.11
N GLU A 697 24.80 26.59 -11.90
CA GLU A 697 26.00 27.15 -12.56
C GLU A 697 26.51 26.27 -13.71
N GLY A 698 25.77 25.20 -14.05
CA GLY A 698 26.13 24.24 -15.09
C GLY A 698 27.09 23.13 -14.61
N ASP A 699 27.22 22.97 -13.30
CA ASP A 699 27.88 21.85 -12.63
C ASP A 699 26.85 21.02 -11.84
N TRP A 700 27.26 19.81 -11.45
CA TRP A 700 26.41 18.82 -10.79
C TRP A 700 26.94 18.49 -9.41
N VAL A 701 26.05 18.40 -8.42
CA VAL A 701 26.40 18.11 -7.03
C VAL A 701 25.59 16.93 -6.50
N ARG A 702 26.21 16.13 -5.64
CA ARG A 702 25.53 15.10 -4.86
C ARG A 702 24.89 15.77 -3.64
N MET A 703 23.61 15.49 -3.37
CA MET A 703 22.99 15.92 -2.12
C MET A 703 23.50 15.04 -0.97
N LYS A 704 24.22 15.63 -0.01
CA LYS A 704 24.48 15.00 1.29
C LYS A 704 23.27 15.28 2.19
N THR A 705 22.56 14.24 2.58
CA THR A 705 21.58 14.31 3.67
C THR A 705 22.33 14.22 5.00
N ASP A 706 23.00 15.30 5.38
CA ASP A 706 23.30 15.55 6.79
C ASP A 706 22.06 16.22 7.39
N GLY A 707 21.63 15.76 8.55
CA GLY A 707 20.43 16.26 9.21
C GLY A 707 20.45 17.78 9.35
N GLY A 708 19.49 18.43 8.68
CA GLY A 708 19.22 19.87 8.81
C GLY A 708 19.82 20.76 7.72
N ALA A 709 19.19 20.83 6.53
CA ALA A 709 19.25 21.99 5.63
C ALA A 709 18.11 21.99 4.57
N LYS A 710 17.66 23.20 4.20
CA LYS A 710 16.47 23.53 3.37
C LYS A 710 16.55 23.07 1.90
N TRP A 711 15.43 22.60 1.36
CA TRP A 711 15.26 22.16 -0.04
C TRP A 711 14.95 23.33 -1.00
N PRO A 712 15.63 23.46 -2.17
CA PRO A 712 15.45 24.57 -3.10
C PRO A 712 14.48 24.25 -4.26
N TRP A 713 13.27 23.74 -3.96
CA TRP A 713 12.17 23.70 -4.92
C TRP A 713 10.88 24.20 -4.26
N GLN A 714 10.76 25.51 -4.09
CA GLN A 714 9.44 26.12 -4.01
C GLN A 714 8.79 26.02 -5.39
N ARG A 715 7.84 25.10 -5.55
CA ARG A 715 6.75 25.35 -6.50
C ARG A 715 5.76 26.28 -5.82
N GLU A 716 5.31 27.30 -6.55
CA GLU A 716 4.11 28.01 -6.14
C GLU A 716 2.96 27.01 -5.99
N PRO A 717 2.14 27.13 -4.93
CA PRO A 717 0.99 26.28 -4.75
C PRO A 717 0.05 26.49 -5.95
N SER A 718 -0.26 25.41 -6.66
CA SER A 718 -1.46 25.39 -7.49
C SER A 718 -2.67 25.58 -6.57
N PRO A 719 -3.75 26.25 -7.02
CA PRO A 719 -4.85 26.62 -6.14
C PRO A 719 -5.47 25.39 -5.48
N ASN A 720 -5.78 25.49 -4.18
CA ASN A 720 -6.50 24.47 -3.43
C ASN A 720 -7.82 24.09 -4.15
N PRO A 721 -8.23 22.81 -4.17
CA PRO A 721 -9.63 22.48 -4.42
C PRO A 721 -10.46 23.06 -3.27
N SER A 722 -11.51 23.80 -3.59
CA SER A 722 -12.39 24.40 -2.59
C SER A 722 -13.06 23.33 -1.74
N ASN A 723 -13.29 23.71 -0.49
CA ASN A 723 -13.95 22.94 0.52
C ASN A 723 -15.44 23.27 0.45
N ASP A 724 -16.14 22.81 -0.59
CA ASP A 724 -17.58 22.98 -0.70
C ASP A 724 -18.32 21.74 -0.17
N LEU A 725 -19.16 21.99 0.83
CA LEU A 725 -20.14 21.08 1.40
C LEU A 725 -20.84 20.29 0.29
N LYS A 726 -21.10 18.99 0.50
CA LYS A 726 -21.86 18.08 -0.39
C LYS A 726 -22.92 18.79 -1.25
N VAL A 727 -22.49 19.30 -2.41
CA VAL A 727 -23.34 19.71 -3.52
C VAL A 727 -22.97 18.74 -4.62
N GLU A 728 -23.97 18.09 -5.21
CA GLU A 728 -23.72 17.23 -6.37
C GLU A 728 -23.05 18.06 -7.46
N PRO A 729 -21.92 17.60 -8.03
CA PRO A 729 -21.20 18.38 -9.02
C PRO A 729 -22.10 18.69 -10.22
N LYS A 730 -21.92 19.86 -10.82
CA LYS A 730 -22.71 20.38 -11.94
C LYS A 730 -21.87 20.60 -13.18
N LEU A 731 -22.50 20.66 -14.36
CA LEU A 731 -21.78 21.00 -15.60
C LEU A 731 -21.30 22.46 -15.56
N SER A 732 -22.02 23.35 -14.85
CA SER A 732 -21.61 24.73 -14.65
C SER A 732 -20.26 24.89 -13.95
N ASP A 733 -19.88 23.95 -13.09
CA ASP A 733 -18.67 24.03 -12.26
C ASP A 733 -17.39 23.97 -13.14
N GLY A 734 -17.50 23.38 -14.32
CA GLY A 734 -16.44 23.40 -15.34
C GLY A 734 -16.12 24.80 -15.91
N PHE A 735 -16.88 25.83 -15.52
CA PHE A 735 -16.70 27.22 -15.93
C PHE A 735 -16.37 28.17 -14.77
N GLU A 736 -15.89 27.66 -13.62
CA GLU A 736 -15.50 28.46 -12.43
C GLU A 736 -14.61 29.68 -12.72
N ILE A 737 -13.77 29.60 -13.77
CA ILE A 737 -12.91 30.70 -14.25
C ILE A 737 -13.73 31.96 -14.60
N LEU A 738 -15.00 31.81 -14.95
CA LEU A 738 -15.90 32.90 -15.34
C LEU A 738 -16.65 33.54 -14.16
N GLY A 739 -16.46 33.07 -12.92
CA GLY A 739 -17.17 33.55 -11.75
C GLY A 739 -18.55 32.89 -11.58
N ASP A 740 -19.55 33.66 -11.12
CA ASP A 740 -20.89 33.13 -10.84
C ASP A 740 -21.55 32.53 -12.11
N PRO A 741 -21.91 31.23 -12.12
CA PRO A 741 -22.56 30.55 -13.23
C PRO A 741 -23.79 31.27 -13.81
N LYS A 742 -24.58 31.93 -12.96
CA LYS A 742 -25.78 32.66 -13.39
C LYS A 742 -25.44 33.91 -14.21
N THR A 743 -24.33 34.56 -13.88
CA THR A 743 -23.87 35.76 -14.58
C THR A 743 -23.13 35.42 -15.88
N SER A 744 -22.49 34.26 -15.94
CA SER A 744 -21.83 33.76 -17.15
C SER A 744 -22.79 33.06 -18.12
N GLY A 745 -23.94 32.59 -17.61
CA GLY A 745 -24.94 31.78 -18.33
C GLY A 745 -24.55 30.31 -18.46
N ALA A 746 -23.61 29.84 -17.62
CA ALA A 746 -23.19 28.45 -17.55
C ALA A 746 -24.20 27.55 -16.83
N ASP A 747 -25.04 28.11 -15.96
CA ASP A 747 -26.14 27.43 -15.26
C ASP A 747 -27.15 26.80 -16.22
N LYS A 748 -27.35 27.39 -17.39
CA LYS A 748 -28.18 26.83 -18.46
C LYS A 748 -27.74 25.43 -18.92
N PHE A 749 -26.48 25.04 -18.74
CA PHE A 749 -26.08 23.65 -19.02
C PHE A 749 -26.71 22.67 -18.03
N ASP A 750 -26.89 23.05 -16.78
CA ASP A 750 -27.50 22.20 -15.75
C ASP A 750 -29.03 22.12 -15.88
N GLU A 751 -29.65 23.17 -16.43
CA GLU A 751 -31.05 23.17 -16.83
C GLU A 751 -31.31 22.19 -18.00
N ILE A 752 -30.29 21.94 -18.83
CA ILE A 752 -30.42 21.10 -20.03
C ILE A 752 -29.96 19.67 -19.79
N PHE A 753 -28.85 19.48 -19.08
CA PHE A 753 -28.17 18.20 -18.93
C PHE A 753 -28.08 17.75 -17.47
N LYS A 754 -28.13 16.43 -17.28
CA LYS A 754 -27.81 15.77 -16.01
C LYS A 754 -26.29 15.62 -15.90
N TYR A 755 -25.72 15.92 -14.73
CA TYR A 755 -24.31 15.66 -14.48
C TYR A 755 -24.07 14.17 -14.23
N ASN A 756 -23.06 13.61 -14.90
CA ASN A 756 -22.60 12.24 -14.68
C ASN A 756 -21.12 12.21 -14.30
N SER A 757 -20.81 11.76 -13.08
CA SER A 757 -19.45 11.71 -12.55
C SER A 757 -18.51 10.76 -13.31
N ASN A 758 -19.05 9.86 -14.12
CA ASN A 758 -18.28 8.91 -14.93
C ASN A 758 -17.99 9.43 -16.35
N THR A 759 -18.46 10.63 -16.69
CA THR A 759 -18.29 11.23 -18.02
C THR A 759 -17.21 12.32 -17.99
N ALA A 760 -16.24 12.22 -18.90
CA ALA A 760 -15.21 13.25 -19.07
C ALA A 760 -15.73 14.39 -19.96
N TYR A 761 -16.18 15.48 -19.34
CA TYR A 761 -16.61 16.68 -20.04
C TYR A 761 -15.41 17.57 -20.42
N GLN A 762 -15.46 18.13 -21.62
CA GLN A 762 -14.53 19.15 -22.11
C GLN A 762 -15.28 20.47 -22.27
N GLN A 763 -14.82 21.50 -21.56
CA GLN A 763 -15.41 22.83 -21.59
C GLN A 763 -14.51 23.79 -22.37
N SER A 764 -15.11 24.71 -23.12
CA SER A 764 -14.39 25.80 -23.77
C SER A 764 -15.23 27.07 -23.84
N VAL A 765 -14.54 28.21 -23.83
CA VAL A 765 -15.14 29.55 -23.90
C VAL A 765 -14.52 30.25 -25.10
N ASN A 766 -15.35 30.67 -26.05
CA ASN A 766 -14.91 31.43 -27.21
C ASN A 766 -15.70 32.74 -27.28
N ASN A 767 -15.02 33.86 -27.54
CA ASN A 767 -15.70 35.12 -27.85
C ASN A 767 -15.96 35.19 -29.35
N LEU A 768 -17.15 35.65 -29.73
CA LEU A 768 -17.58 35.80 -31.11
C LEU A 768 -18.12 37.23 -31.29
N GLU A 769 -17.81 37.85 -32.42
CA GLU A 769 -18.40 39.12 -32.78
C GLU A 769 -19.52 38.87 -33.79
N GLU A 770 -20.76 39.22 -33.43
CA GLU A 770 -21.92 39.04 -34.31
C GLU A 770 -22.70 40.35 -34.38
N ALA A 771 -22.81 40.91 -35.58
CA ALA A 771 -23.46 42.21 -35.83
C ALA A 771 -22.94 43.38 -34.96
N GLY A 772 -21.64 43.40 -34.63
CA GLY A 772 -21.00 44.46 -33.85
C GLY A 772 -21.19 44.36 -32.32
N VAL A 773 -21.78 43.26 -31.84
CA VAL A 773 -21.90 42.95 -30.41
C VAL A 773 -20.97 41.77 -30.08
N LEU A 774 -20.18 41.94 -29.02
CA LEU A 774 -19.29 40.89 -28.53
C LEU A 774 -20.14 39.87 -27.74
N LYS A 775 -20.27 38.67 -28.27
CA LYS A 775 -20.97 37.55 -27.64
C LYS A 775 -19.98 36.53 -27.10
N ARG A 776 -20.37 35.82 -26.06
CA ARG A 776 -19.62 34.72 -25.47
C ARG A 776 -20.30 33.40 -25.83
N LYS A 777 -19.54 32.47 -26.38
CA LYS A 777 -19.97 31.11 -26.69
C LYS A 777 -19.31 30.14 -25.73
N LEU A 778 -20.11 29.68 -24.77
CA LEU A 778 -19.74 28.58 -23.88
C LEU A 778 -20.01 27.26 -24.61
N THR A 779 -19.11 26.30 -24.53
CA THR A 779 -19.27 24.99 -25.18
C THR A 779 -18.89 23.89 -24.21
N VAL A 780 -19.72 22.87 -24.11
CA VAL A 780 -19.41 21.60 -23.45
C VAL A 780 -19.48 20.48 -24.48
N SER A 781 -18.48 19.60 -24.49
CA SER A 781 -18.48 18.38 -25.30
C SER A 781 -17.99 17.17 -24.53
N TRP A 782 -18.52 16.00 -24.84
CA TRP A 782 -18.10 14.74 -24.22
C TRP A 782 -18.30 13.57 -25.18
N THR A 783 -17.65 12.46 -24.87
CA THR A 783 -17.78 11.20 -25.58
C THR A 783 -18.35 10.14 -24.65
N VAL A 784 -19.33 9.39 -25.14
CA VAL A 784 -19.90 8.21 -24.49
C VAL A 784 -19.35 7.00 -25.22
N GLU A 785 -18.61 6.17 -24.48
CA GLU A 785 -18.02 4.95 -25.01
C GLU A 785 -19.06 3.85 -25.12
N GLU A 786 -19.23 3.30 -26.32
CA GLU A 786 -20.04 2.11 -26.57
C GLU A 786 -19.11 1.02 -27.11
N ASN A 787 -18.87 -0.03 -26.33
CA ASN A 787 -17.87 -1.07 -26.65
C ASN A 787 -18.46 -2.41 -27.06
N ASN A 788 -19.80 -2.49 -27.20
CA ASN A 788 -20.50 -3.69 -27.64
C ASN A 788 -21.60 -3.35 -28.66
N PHE A 789 -21.27 -2.51 -29.64
CA PHE A 789 -22.15 -2.26 -30.77
C PHE A 789 -22.37 -3.55 -31.58
N GLU A 790 -23.63 -3.78 -31.96
CA GLU A 790 -24.02 -4.86 -32.85
C GLU A 790 -24.98 -4.32 -33.90
N VAL A 791 -24.77 -4.73 -35.15
CA VAL A 791 -25.67 -4.40 -36.27
C VAL A 791 -26.93 -5.25 -36.14
N PHE A 792 -28.08 -4.60 -36.07
CA PHE A 792 -29.37 -5.30 -36.00
C PHE A 792 -29.62 -6.09 -37.30
N PRO A 793 -30.35 -7.23 -37.24
CA PRO A 793 -30.63 -8.03 -38.43
C PRO A 793 -31.23 -7.25 -39.60
N ASP A 794 -32.12 -6.29 -39.33
CA ASP A 794 -32.79 -5.45 -40.33
C ASP A 794 -31.89 -4.33 -40.90
N GLU A 795 -30.71 -4.11 -40.30
CA GLU A 795 -29.70 -3.16 -40.74
C GLU A 795 -28.60 -3.83 -41.56
N ARG A 796 -28.55 -5.17 -41.59
CA ARG A 796 -27.56 -5.94 -42.35
C ARG A 796 -27.74 -5.75 -43.86
N ALA A 797 -26.63 -5.86 -44.58
CA ALA A 797 -26.63 -5.78 -46.03
C ALA A 797 -27.44 -6.93 -46.65
N GLN A 798 -28.28 -6.61 -47.64
CA GLN A 798 -29.14 -7.55 -48.33
C GLN A 798 -29.15 -7.29 -49.86
N PRO A 799 -29.49 -8.30 -50.67
CA PRO A 799 -29.68 -8.11 -52.11
C PRO A 799 -30.72 -7.03 -52.42
N ASN A 800 -30.46 -6.21 -53.42
CA ASN A 800 -31.32 -5.09 -53.83
C ASN A 800 -31.40 -4.97 -55.36
N GLU A 801 -32.37 -4.20 -55.85
CA GLU A 801 -32.62 -4.00 -57.28
C GLU A 801 -31.81 -2.86 -57.93
N TYR A 802 -31.07 -2.09 -57.12
CA TYR A 802 -30.44 -0.83 -57.54
C TYR A 802 -28.95 -0.95 -57.84
N GLY A 803 -28.24 -1.94 -57.29
CA GLY A 803 -26.79 -2.10 -57.43
C GLY A 803 -26.34 -3.56 -57.51
N SER A 804 -25.04 -3.75 -57.71
CA SER A 804 -24.41 -5.09 -57.78
C SER A 804 -23.90 -5.59 -56.42
N THR A 805 -23.90 -4.69 -55.43
CA THR A 805 -23.48 -4.92 -54.05
C THR A 805 -24.71 -5.10 -53.16
N ASP A 806 -24.65 -6.01 -52.20
CA ASP A 806 -25.66 -6.10 -51.14
C ASP A 806 -25.54 -4.87 -50.23
N TYR A 807 -26.66 -4.19 -49.97
CA TYR A 807 -26.71 -2.95 -49.19
C TYR A 807 -27.78 -3.04 -48.11
N SER A 808 -27.54 -2.36 -46.98
CA SER A 808 -28.56 -2.20 -45.95
C SER A 808 -29.81 -1.50 -46.53
N PRO A 809 -31.02 -2.03 -46.30
CA PRO A 809 -32.25 -1.37 -46.74
C PRO A 809 -32.40 0.05 -46.18
N ASN A 810 -31.86 0.32 -44.99
CA ASN A 810 -31.88 1.65 -44.39
C ASN A 810 -30.91 2.61 -45.09
N PHE A 811 -29.71 2.15 -45.45
CA PHE A 811 -28.76 2.95 -46.25
C PHE A 811 -29.36 3.38 -47.59
N ILE A 812 -30.07 2.49 -48.28
CA ILE A 812 -30.71 2.80 -49.57
C ILE A 812 -31.77 3.90 -49.40
N LYS A 813 -32.60 3.83 -48.36
CA LYS A 813 -33.62 4.84 -48.05
C LYS A 813 -32.98 6.20 -47.75
N ASP A 814 -31.86 6.18 -47.04
CA ASP A 814 -31.22 7.35 -46.47
C ASP A 814 -30.37 8.10 -47.50
N LEU A 815 -29.71 7.36 -48.41
CA LEU A 815 -28.89 7.89 -49.50
C LEU A 815 -29.63 8.86 -50.44
N ASN A 816 -30.96 8.74 -50.53
CA ASN A 816 -31.78 9.66 -51.31
C ASN A 816 -32.13 10.96 -50.57
N ARG A 817 -32.17 10.95 -49.24
CA ARG A 817 -32.69 12.07 -48.43
C ARG A 817 -31.62 12.84 -47.65
N ASP A 818 -30.51 12.18 -47.31
CA ASP A 818 -29.44 12.74 -46.48
C ASP A 818 -28.16 12.95 -47.31
N ARG A 819 -27.23 13.76 -46.78
CA ARG A 819 -25.98 14.08 -47.49
C ARG A 819 -24.91 13.03 -47.18
N TYR A 820 -24.22 12.53 -48.20
CA TYR A 820 -23.13 11.57 -48.07
C TYR A 820 -21.85 12.07 -48.73
N THR A 821 -20.74 12.04 -47.99
CA THR A 821 -19.40 12.39 -48.48
C THR A 821 -18.46 11.21 -48.31
N VAL A 822 -17.74 10.85 -49.36
CA VAL A 822 -16.66 9.85 -49.32
C VAL A 822 -15.32 10.57 -49.39
N ARG A 823 -14.44 10.33 -48.42
CA ARG A 823 -13.07 10.85 -48.35
C ARG A 823 -12.08 9.71 -48.54
N ILE A 824 -11.39 9.69 -49.66
CA ILE A 824 -10.38 8.66 -49.95
C ILE A 824 -9.01 9.20 -49.54
N LYS A 825 -8.32 8.47 -48.66
CA LYS A 825 -6.99 8.86 -48.18
C LYS A 825 -5.94 8.72 -49.27
N GLN A 826 -5.08 9.74 -49.37
CA GLN A 826 -3.93 9.81 -50.27
C GLN A 826 -2.64 10.07 -49.48
N PRO A 827 -1.45 9.84 -50.05
CA PRO A 827 -0.18 10.08 -49.35
C PRO A 827 -0.02 11.49 -48.75
N GLU A 828 -0.64 12.53 -49.34
CA GLU A 828 -0.55 13.92 -48.87
C GLU A 828 -1.90 14.54 -48.46
N GLY A 829 -2.96 13.75 -48.24
CA GLY A 829 -4.27 14.29 -47.84
C GLY A 829 -5.46 13.38 -48.10
N HIS A 830 -6.59 13.97 -48.51
CA HIS A 830 -7.80 13.22 -48.87
C HIS A 830 -8.42 13.79 -50.16
N THR A 831 -8.86 12.92 -51.06
CA THR A 831 -9.79 13.29 -52.12
C THR A 831 -11.22 13.15 -51.62
N THR A 832 -12.06 14.14 -51.85
CA THR A 832 -13.43 14.18 -51.32
C THR A 832 -14.44 14.11 -52.46
N PHE A 833 -15.42 13.22 -52.35
CA PHE A 833 -16.51 13.02 -53.29
C PHE A 833 -17.84 13.19 -52.55
N GLU A 834 -18.72 14.03 -53.06
CA GLU A 834 -20.11 14.11 -52.59
C GLU A 834 -20.97 13.17 -53.45
N LEU A 835 -21.84 12.39 -52.82
CA LEU A 835 -22.77 11.49 -53.53
C LEU A 835 -24.06 12.25 -53.90
N ASP A 836 -23.95 13.21 -54.81
CA ASP A 836 -24.97 14.21 -55.11
C ASP A 836 -25.65 14.04 -56.49
N ALA A 837 -25.35 12.97 -57.23
CA ALA A 837 -25.92 12.76 -58.55
C ALA A 837 -27.46 12.76 -58.54
N THR A 838 -28.05 13.24 -59.64
CA THR A 838 -29.51 13.34 -59.86
C THR A 838 -29.91 12.69 -61.18
N GLY A 839 -31.12 12.13 -61.23
CA GLY A 839 -31.75 11.54 -62.41
C GLY A 839 -33.19 12.03 -62.59
N THR A 840 -33.77 11.79 -63.76
CA THR A 840 -35.11 12.30 -64.13
C THR A 840 -36.19 11.22 -64.12
N ALA A 841 -35.81 9.93 -64.16
CA ALA A 841 -36.72 8.79 -64.04
C ALA A 841 -36.81 8.27 -62.58
N ASP A 842 -37.90 7.58 -62.26
CA ASP A 842 -38.11 7.00 -60.93
C ASP A 842 -36.99 6.01 -60.56
N GLY A 843 -36.41 6.14 -59.37
CA GLY A 843 -35.24 5.36 -58.93
C GLY A 843 -33.89 5.71 -59.58
N GLU A 844 -33.84 6.58 -60.60
CA GLU A 844 -32.60 6.88 -61.34
C GLU A 844 -31.58 7.67 -60.50
N THR A 845 -32.04 8.62 -59.68
CA THR A 845 -31.20 9.37 -58.74
C THR A 845 -30.44 8.45 -57.78
N LEU A 846 -31.15 7.50 -57.17
CA LEU A 846 -30.59 6.52 -56.26
C LEU A 846 -29.51 5.66 -56.93
N ARG A 847 -29.83 5.15 -58.12
CA ARG A 847 -28.92 4.31 -58.90
C ARG A 847 -27.61 5.03 -59.25
N ARG A 848 -27.69 6.32 -59.62
CA ARG A 848 -26.51 7.14 -59.92
C ARG A 848 -25.67 7.45 -58.68
N ARG A 849 -26.29 7.70 -57.52
CA ARG A 849 -25.57 7.89 -56.24
C ARG A 849 -24.90 6.62 -55.75
N LEU A 850 -25.56 5.46 -55.89
CA LEU A 850 -24.94 4.16 -55.63
C LEU A 850 -23.76 3.91 -56.57
N GLN A 851 -23.88 4.26 -57.84
CA GLN A 851 -22.75 4.17 -58.77
C GLN A 851 -21.57 5.05 -58.34
N GLN A 852 -21.81 6.30 -57.92
CA GLN A 852 -20.75 7.16 -57.36
C GLN A 852 -20.08 6.51 -56.12
N PHE A 853 -20.86 5.81 -55.29
CA PHE A 853 -20.33 5.09 -54.14
C PHE A 853 -19.51 3.85 -54.52
N GLU A 854 -19.98 3.07 -55.50
CA GLU A 854 -19.28 1.91 -56.06
C GLU A 854 -17.95 2.29 -56.73
N GLU A 855 -17.91 3.43 -57.42
CA GLU A 855 -16.70 3.99 -58.03
C GLU A 855 -15.69 4.49 -56.97
N ALA A 856 -16.18 5.11 -55.89
CA ALA A 856 -15.33 5.64 -54.83
C ALA A 856 -14.70 4.55 -53.96
N ILE A 857 -15.39 3.43 -53.73
CA ILE A 857 -14.92 2.33 -52.88
C ILE A 857 -15.02 1.03 -53.67
N PRO A 858 -13.95 0.56 -54.36
CA PRO A 858 -14.05 -0.57 -55.29
C PRO A 858 -14.39 -1.94 -54.66
N ASP A 859 -14.13 -2.15 -53.37
CA ASP A 859 -14.38 -3.42 -52.68
C ASP A 859 -15.86 -3.56 -52.26
N ALA A 860 -16.57 -4.52 -52.84
CA ALA A 860 -17.99 -4.77 -52.59
C ALA A 860 -18.28 -5.15 -51.13
N ASN A 861 -17.40 -5.94 -50.50
CA ASN A 861 -17.57 -6.36 -49.11
C ASN A 861 -17.41 -5.17 -48.15
N MET A 862 -16.45 -4.29 -48.43
CA MET A 862 -16.27 -3.05 -47.66
C MET A 862 -17.51 -2.14 -47.79
N ARG A 863 -18.04 -1.99 -49.01
CA ARG A 863 -19.27 -1.23 -49.25
C ARG A 863 -20.47 -1.77 -48.50
N SER A 864 -20.65 -3.09 -48.47
CA SER A 864 -21.72 -3.73 -47.69
C SER A 864 -21.60 -3.37 -46.22
N ARG A 865 -20.41 -3.51 -45.59
CA ARG A 865 -20.21 -3.14 -44.17
C ARG A 865 -20.41 -1.66 -43.89
N ILE A 866 -19.97 -0.78 -44.78
CA ILE A 866 -20.21 0.66 -44.63
C ILE A 866 -21.72 0.94 -44.62
N SER A 867 -22.48 0.28 -45.50
CA SER A 867 -23.93 0.49 -45.58
C SER A 867 -24.69 0.05 -44.32
N GLU A 868 -24.17 -0.93 -43.58
CA GLU A 868 -24.78 -1.42 -42.33
C GLU A 868 -24.71 -0.41 -41.17
N VAL A 869 -23.88 0.63 -41.29
CA VAL A 869 -23.74 1.68 -40.25
C VAL A 869 -23.95 3.09 -40.76
N ALA A 870 -23.83 3.34 -42.06
CA ALA A 870 -23.97 4.67 -42.66
C ALA A 870 -25.45 5.08 -42.90
N HIS A 871 -26.31 4.91 -41.90
CA HIS A 871 -27.73 5.27 -41.99
C HIS A 871 -28.27 5.74 -40.63
N GLN A 872 -29.48 6.30 -40.58
CA GLN A 872 -30.06 6.91 -39.37
C GLN A 872 -30.32 5.90 -38.24
N GLY A 873 -30.59 4.63 -38.57
CA GLY A 873 -30.83 3.56 -37.58
C GLY A 873 -29.68 3.41 -36.58
N SER A 874 -28.45 3.58 -37.06
CA SER A 874 -27.22 3.57 -36.27
C SER A 874 -27.10 4.72 -35.27
N VAL A 875 -28.04 5.66 -35.21
CA VAL A 875 -28.05 6.77 -34.22
C VAL A 875 -29.12 6.56 -33.13
N ALA A 876 -30.00 5.56 -33.29
CA ALA A 876 -31.11 5.33 -32.37
C ALA A 876 -30.67 4.97 -30.93
N PRO A 877 -29.70 4.07 -30.69
CA PRO A 877 -29.24 3.79 -29.32
C PRO A 877 -28.69 5.04 -28.61
N ALA A 878 -27.96 5.88 -29.34
CA ALA A 878 -27.43 7.12 -28.79
C ALA A 878 -28.53 8.16 -28.48
N SER A 879 -29.62 8.15 -29.25
CA SER A 879 -30.80 8.98 -28.99
C SER A 879 -31.52 8.55 -27.70
N VAL A 880 -31.55 7.25 -27.40
CA VAL A 880 -32.07 6.70 -26.14
C VAL A 880 -31.16 7.05 -24.97
N GLU A 881 -29.85 6.86 -25.12
CA GLU A 881 -28.83 7.22 -24.12
C GLU A 881 -28.90 8.72 -23.77
N LEU A 882 -29.00 9.58 -24.78
CA LEU A 882 -29.15 11.02 -24.61
C LEU A 882 -30.43 11.36 -23.83
N LYS A 883 -31.57 10.74 -24.15
CA LYS A 883 -32.86 11.05 -23.49
C LYS A 883 -32.97 10.49 -22.08
N MET A 884 -32.48 9.27 -21.83
CA MET A 884 -32.65 8.59 -20.55
C MET A 884 -31.64 9.08 -19.51
N ASN A 885 -30.38 9.25 -19.92
CA ASN A 885 -29.28 9.37 -18.98
C ASN A 885 -28.64 10.77 -18.95
N GLN A 886 -28.78 11.57 -20.01
CA GLN A 886 -27.98 12.80 -20.16
C GLN A 886 -28.79 14.09 -20.22
N LEU A 887 -30.04 14.04 -20.69
CA LEU A 887 -30.93 15.21 -20.70
C LEU A 887 -31.80 15.27 -19.44
N GLN A 888 -32.13 16.48 -19.01
CA GLN A 888 -33.20 16.71 -18.02
C GLN A 888 -34.55 16.23 -18.57
N GLU A 889 -35.47 15.84 -17.68
CA GLU A 889 -36.73 15.20 -18.08
C GLU A 889 -37.57 16.06 -19.04
N HIS A 890 -37.63 17.37 -18.75
CA HIS A 890 -38.34 18.37 -19.54
C HIS A 890 -37.65 18.74 -20.86
N VAL A 891 -36.45 18.21 -21.15
CA VAL A 891 -35.71 18.55 -22.37
C VAL A 891 -35.86 17.47 -23.43
N GLY A 892 -36.30 17.87 -24.61
CA GLY A 892 -36.35 17.06 -25.82
C GLY A 892 -35.30 17.51 -26.83
N PHE A 893 -35.19 16.77 -27.93
CA PHE A 893 -34.35 17.17 -29.05
C PHE A 893 -34.97 16.75 -30.39
N LYS A 894 -34.57 17.46 -31.44
CA LYS A 894 -34.89 17.13 -32.83
C LYS A 894 -33.63 17.27 -33.68
N GLY A 895 -33.25 16.19 -34.36
CA GLY A 895 -32.16 16.20 -35.33
C GLY A 895 -32.47 17.08 -36.55
N LYS A 896 -31.46 17.75 -37.08
CA LYS A 896 -31.48 18.57 -38.29
C LYS A 896 -30.15 18.38 -39.01
N ASP A 897 -30.16 18.39 -40.35
CA ASP A 897 -28.93 18.39 -41.16
C ASP A 897 -28.02 17.18 -40.86
N THR A 898 -28.56 15.98 -41.06
CA THR A 898 -27.81 14.71 -40.92
C THR A 898 -26.87 14.54 -42.09
N HIS A 899 -25.62 14.21 -41.79
CA HIS A 899 -24.57 14.03 -42.78
C HIS A 899 -23.68 12.83 -42.46
N TYR A 900 -23.38 12.03 -43.48
CA TYR A 900 -22.56 10.82 -43.38
C TYR A 900 -21.23 11.04 -44.09
N ILE A 901 -20.13 10.90 -43.35
CA ILE A 901 -18.76 11.00 -43.88
C ILE A 901 -18.14 9.61 -43.82
N VAL A 902 -17.82 9.04 -44.98
CA VAL A 902 -17.11 7.77 -45.11
C VAL A 902 -15.66 8.08 -45.48
N THR A 903 -14.73 7.87 -44.56
CA THR A 903 -13.29 7.99 -44.85
C THR A 903 -12.72 6.61 -45.15
N TYR A 904 -12.16 6.40 -46.34
CA TYR A 904 -11.65 5.11 -46.79
C TYR A 904 -10.15 5.19 -47.07
N ASP A 905 -9.37 4.27 -46.50
CA ASP A 905 -7.95 4.09 -46.77
C ASP A 905 -7.76 2.84 -47.64
N PRO A 906 -7.48 2.98 -48.95
CA PRO A 906 -7.29 1.83 -49.82
C PRO A 906 -6.00 1.05 -49.54
N THR A 907 -5.03 1.65 -48.81
CA THR A 907 -3.74 1.03 -48.50
C THR A 907 -3.88 0.07 -47.31
N THR A 908 -4.58 0.51 -46.26
CA THR A 908 -4.84 -0.31 -45.07
C THR A 908 -6.13 -1.12 -45.18
N LYS A 909 -6.95 -0.85 -46.21
CA LYS A 909 -8.30 -1.40 -46.39
C LYS A 909 -9.18 -1.17 -45.16
N GLU A 910 -9.09 0.02 -44.60
CA GLU A 910 -9.89 0.44 -43.46
C GLU A 910 -10.88 1.51 -43.91
N ALA A 911 -12.07 1.49 -43.32
CA ALA A 911 -13.04 2.57 -43.46
C ALA A 911 -13.46 3.10 -42.10
N GLN A 912 -13.70 4.40 -42.04
CA GLN A 912 -14.27 5.08 -40.89
C GLN A 912 -15.56 5.76 -41.34
N VAL A 913 -16.68 5.43 -40.70
CA VAL A 913 -17.97 6.05 -40.98
C VAL A 913 -18.29 6.99 -39.83
N THR A 914 -18.41 8.28 -40.13
CA THR A 914 -18.85 9.29 -39.16
C THR A 914 -20.24 9.77 -39.53
N VAL A 915 -21.18 9.62 -38.60
CA VAL A 915 -22.54 10.14 -38.71
C VAL A 915 -22.63 11.40 -37.88
N GLY A 916 -22.76 12.57 -38.53
CA GLY A 916 -22.93 13.85 -37.87
C GLY A 916 -24.36 14.37 -38.03
N ALA A 917 -24.90 15.03 -37.00
CA ALA A 917 -26.15 15.77 -37.12
C ALA A 917 -26.12 17.04 -36.25
N GLN A 918 -26.75 18.11 -36.74
CA GLN A 918 -27.11 19.24 -35.90
C GLN A 918 -28.39 18.89 -35.12
N MET A 919 -28.58 19.51 -33.97
CA MET A 919 -29.71 19.23 -33.10
C MET A 919 -30.32 20.54 -32.61
N THR A 920 -31.66 20.58 -32.63
CA THR A 920 -32.43 21.61 -31.93
C THR A 920 -32.90 21.02 -30.60
N LEU A 921 -32.51 21.64 -29.48
CA LEU A 921 -33.00 21.29 -28.15
C LEU A 921 -34.36 21.94 -27.92
N LEU A 922 -35.28 21.21 -27.31
CA LEU A 922 -36.68 21.59 -27.14
C LEU A 922 -37.06 21.57 -25.66
N ASP A 923 -37.83 22.55 -25.21
CA ASP A 923 -38.44 22.58 -23.88
C ASP A 923 -39.84 21.93 -23.97
N LEU A 924 -39.96 20.71 -23.44
CA LEU A 924 -41.18 19.91 -23.52
C LEU A 924 -42.30 20.45 -22.64
N ASP A 925 -41.98 21.22 -21.60
CA ASP A 925 -42.96 21.88 -20.74
C ASP A 925 -43.57 23.12 -21.41
N LYS A 926 -42.98 23.58 -22.53
CA LYS A 926 -43.44 24.72 -23.34
C LYS A 926 -43.80 24.31 -24.76
N ASP A 927 -44.69 23.33 -24.92
CA ASP A 927 -45.17 22.85 -26.23
C ASP A 927 -44.03 22.47 -27.21
N ALA A 928 -42.93 21.93 -26.68
CA ALA A 928 -41.72 21.60 -27.45
C ALA A 928 -41.10 22.80 -28.18
N ALA A 929 -41.15 24.01 -27.59
CA ALA A 929 -40.50 25.19 -28.13
C ALA A 929 -38.96 25.06 -28.15
N PRO A 930 -38.25 25.55 -29.19
CA PRO A 930 -36.79 25.54 -29.21
C PRO A 930 -36.17 26.31 -28.04
N ILE A 931 -35.18 25.73 -27.37
CA ILE A 931 -34.44 26.40 -26.30
C ILE A 931 -33.55 27.48 -26.94
N PRO A 932 -33.77 28.78 -26.63
CA PRO A 932 -33.10 29.87 -27.33
C PRO A 932 -31.60 29.91 -27.04
N ASN A 933 -30.84 30.44 -27.99
CA ASN A 933 -29.37 30.62 -27.91
C ASN A 933 -28.57 29.33 -27.66
N THR A 934 -29.14 28.18 -28.02
CA THR A 934 -28.46 26.88 -27.96
C THR A 934 -28.10 26.38 -29.35
N ALA A 935 -26.94 25.73 -29.47
CA ALA A 935 -26.55 24.99 -30.66
C ALA A 935 -25.98 23.64 -30.21
N ALA A 936 -26.62 22.54 -30.59
CA ALA A 936 -26.18 21.20 -30.25
C ALA A 936 -25.83 20.42 -31.53
N ALA A 937 -24.79 19.60 -31.46
CA ALA A 937 -24.36 18.72 -32.52
C ALA A 937 -23.96 17.38 -31.94
N THR A 938 -24.21 16.33 -32.72
CA THR A 938 -23.88 14.96 -32.38
C THR A 938 -23.01 14.35 -33.46
N GLY A 939 -22.10 13.45 -33.07
CA GLY A 939 -21.27 12.67 -33.97
C GLY A 939 -21.12 11.24 -33.48
N ARG A 940 -21.36 10.24 -34.32
CA ARG A 940 -21.06 8.83 -34.02
C ARG A 940 -20.05 8.30 -35.02
N THR A 941 -19.05 7.58 -34.53
CA THR A 941 -17.95 7.09 -35.36
C THR A 941 -17.88 5.57 -35.31
N PHE A 942 -17.83 4.93 -36.48
CA PHE A 942 -17.64 3.50 -36.65
C PHE A 942 -16.33 3.24 -37.38
N HIS A 943 -15.62 2.19 -36.99
CA HIS A 943 -14.42 1.71 -37.65
C HIS A 943 -14.67 0.35 -38.29
N ILE A 944 -14.19 0.17 -39.51
CA ILE A 944 -14.35 -1.05 -40.30
C ILE A 944 -12.98 -1.46 -40.80
N ARG A 945 -12.59 -2.71 -40.53
CA ARG A 945 -11.28 -3.26 -40.87
C ARG A 945 -11.35 -4.74 -41.18
N GLU A 946 -10.30 -5.29 -41.78
CA GLU A 946 -10.23 -6.73 -42.02
C GLU A 946 -10.37 -7.51 -40.70
N SER A 947 -11.24 -8.53 -40.72
CA SER A 947 -11.51 -9.41 -39.59
C SER A 947 -10.71 -10.71 -39.69
N ASN A 948 -10.45 -11.33 -38.54
CA ASN A 948 -9.90 -12.69 -38.46
C ASN A 948 -11.01 -13.74 -38.20
N ASP A 949 -12.28 -13.36 -38.36
CA ASP A 949 -13.42 -14.27 -38.21
C ASP A 949 -13.46 -15.27 -39.38
N LEU A 950 -13.66 -16.56 -39.05
CA LEU A 950 -13.43 -17.70 -39.95
C LEU A 950 -14.74 -18.39 -40.41
N GLU A 951 -15.91 -17.78 -40.20
CA GLU A 951 -17.15 -18.30 -40.78
C GLU A 951 -17.08 -18.27 -42.33
N GLU A 952 -17.23 -19.43 -42.98
CA GLU A 952 -17.06 -19.62 -44.45
C GLU A 952 -17.95 -18.72 -45.34
N ALA A 953 -18.96 -18.05 -44.77
CA ALA A 953 -19.88 -17.13 -45.45
C ALA A 953 -19.83 -15.68 -44.92
N ALA A 954 -18.93 -15.35 -43.99
CA ALA A 954 -18.87 -14.02 -43.39
C ALA A 954 -18.05 -13.04 -44.26
N ASN A 955 -18.57 -11.82 -44.38
CA ASN A 955 -17.86 -10.71 -45.03
C ASN A 955 -16.48 -10.49 -44.34
N PRO A 956 -15.38 -10.38 -45.11
CA PRO A 956 -14.00 -10.33 -44.58
C PRO A 956 -13.69 -9.06 -43.77
N TYR A 957 -14.58 -8.07 -43.77
CA TYR A 957 -14.48 -6.88 -42.94
C TYR A 957 -15.43 -6.97 -41.75
N ALA A 958 -14.93 -6.61 -40.57
CA ALA A 958 -15.75 -6.44 -39.37
C ALA A 958 -15.92 -4.95 -39.06
N ILE A 959 -17.11 -4.61 -38.59
CA ILE A 959 -17.37 -3.36 -37.91
C ILE A 959 -16.89 -3.54 -36.48
N ASP A 960 -16.00 -2.66 -36.02
CA ASP A 960 -15.53 -2.68 -34.65
C ASP A 960 -16.70 -2.48 -33.68
N LYS A 961 -16.68 -3.25 -32.59
CA LYS A 961 -17.67 -3.13 -31.52
C LYS A 961 -17.62 -1.78 -30.78
N SER A 962 -16.52 -1.03 -30.94
CA SER A 962 -16.38 0.32 -30.42
C SER A 962 -17.01 1.31 -31.38
N ALA A 963 -18.09 1.96 -30.93
CA ALA A 963 -18.85 2.91 -31.72
C ALA A 963 -19.16 4.18 -30.92
N PRO A 964 -18.12 4.94 -30.51
CA PRO A 964 -18.26 6.06 -29.59
C PRO A 964 -19.18 7.15 -30.14
N PHE A 965 -19.95 7.73 -29.23
CA PHE A 965 -20.87 8.80 -29.49
C PHE A 965 -20.37 10.10 -28.87
N THR A 966 -20.33 11.17 -29.64
CA THR A 966 -19.87 12.50 -29.22
C THR A 966 -21.04 13.46 -29.22
N LEU A 967 -21.21 14.19 -28.12
CA LEU A 967 -22.14 15.30 -28.04
C LEU A 967 -21.35 16.60 -27.83
N ARG A 968 -21.78 17.66 -28.53
CA ARG A 968 -21.28 19.01 -28.33
C ARG A 968 -22.45 19.97 -28.26
N THR A 969 -22.53 20.73 -27.18
CA THR A 969 -23.55 21.77 -27.01
C THR A 969 -22.89 23.10 -26.69
N SER A 970 -23.40 24.15 -27.31
CA SER A 970 -22.96 25.52 -27.10
C SER A 970 -24.11 26.41 -26.66
N ILE A 971 -23.82 27.32 -25.74
CA ILE A 971 -24.73 28.37 -25.26
C ILE A 971 -24.10 29.71 -25.62
N ILE A 972 -24.88 30.57 -26.27
CA ILE A 972 -24.46 31.92 -26.65
C ILE A 972 -25.09 32.93 -25.68
N THR A 973 -24.24 33.72 -25.03
CA THR A 973 -24.64 34.80 -24.13
C THR A 973 -24.06 36.12 -24.61
N ASP A 974 -24.76 37.22 -24.36
CA ASP A 974 -24.23 38.54 -24.63
C ASP A 974 -23.14 38.87 -23.59
N GLN A 975 -22.01 39.46 -23.98
CA GLN A 975 -21.13 40.06 -22.99
C GLN A 975 -21.71 41.39 -22.56
N ASN A 976 -22.17 41.49 -21.31
CA ASN A 976 -22.40 42.78 -20.66
C ASN A 976 -21.08 43.49 -20.36
#